data_AF-A0A3P8TXH6-F1
#
_entry.id   AF-A0A3P8TXH6-F1
#
_cell.length_a   1.000
_cell.length_b   1.000
_cell.length_c   1.000
_cell.angle_alpha   90.00
_cell.angle_beta   90.00
_cell.angle_gamma   90.00
#
_symmetry.space_group_name_H-M   'P 1'
#
loop_
_entity.id
_entity.type
_entity.pdbx_description
1 polymer ?
#
loop_
_entity_poly.entity_id
_entity_poly.type
_entity_poly.pdbx_seq_one_letter_code
_entity_poly.pdbx_strand_id
1 'polypeptide(L)'
;MAAIVAQSQFIFGVRTGVKNGLCFFDEQTVVFPSGNSCVCYNTVQRSQRLFSGSEKSQGLCALALSANRRYLAVSECGEKACITMLDLQHEQGRRRKVLTAGDLPVQQFVCMAFSPDSKYLIGQAGGPEWMLIFWLWEKHKVLATVKTTSSNNPVTQVSFNPYNNTQLCVSGSGVFKLFRYSEGALKQSSFAKVESFNFLCHTWMSEERVITGTDAGRLLVFESGDLRKEISVPSKAVQRQSDSPAVPRITAILSYSKGFACSLGPGTVCLFEKTQEDSYRKSREIQIPPCRNDLTPAECQEIDNMCISPAEETLAISTDRGQLYSVSLSSVDMNKEEQLHFEFLSQPFHSKSITGLSVCIRKPLVATSSLDQSVRIWNYETKVLELYKEFQEEAHSVALHPTGLFILVGFSDKLRLMNLVIDDIRTFKEFTVRSCQECAFSHGGHLFAAVSGNIIHIYSVTSFENILNLKGHNGKVRGIEWSLDDSRLVSCGMDGAVYEWNTQTGKRLSESVLKSCSYTGVAFSSDCKTILAVGTDLMLKEIQDCQVLREVPPDEVAHTALAVSRSGRVVFTGSSSGTIKAIKYPLPIQKEWIMYQAHCGPVTKMAITYDEQFLLTGSEDGCLLVWTIIDKEGRGLRSNTQIVHTEEILVTKSDLEEKTQNMLELKMRLEELQMEGEYQLRLRDMNYNEKLKELSDKFTQQIETLTTTQQVMKTEMEKRDRENQEKFTEVAMKHSKELKDLELSCNQKLIVEHEKYQDILQKYEKMQKEYERQLRSAEENKNQALEDLTQQCESKLQEKTQLLAQCQEDAQQQIQMFKEIIKQTEEDEEEMIRDIQIKYEKKLHTEKEINTKLKGENGIMNQKFYSLQRQIDDRCTDITKLKQERQRLLELIRSLESDIEDLKRQISGHERTGLDKDNTISGLKKKNQELEKLKFVLEFQLSELKKQTEPQQDNIKEKRERIRQVCEALVQTDKSNAQLQLTVSDLRLKLRTRDKELHKEMQKVKDMETHLQRLKSDLHNCVSFIQDPRKLKDSVKIIHTKYLQQTHEVSVVHTLLDDDIQKAFRNQRDHLEKTVASLKTRLASSAEEHEKVYVKMMKENVTLITEINELRKELYLMKTQIKDYKAQLTIVKKKKSHPNSEEGPQKEPKLQDVR
;
A
#
# COMPACT_ATOMS: atom_id res chain seq x y z
N MET A 1 -10.42 -36.24 10.20
CA MET A 1 -10.24 -34.77 10.04
C MET A 1 -8.75 -34.49 9.87
N ALA A 2 -8.38 -33.78 8.80
CA ALA A 2 -7.00 -33.40 8.51
C ALA A 2 -6.40 -32.56 9.65
N ALA A 3 -5.08 -32.64 9.87
CA ALA A 3 -4.42 -31.73 10.79
C ALA A 3 -4.36 -30.31 10.19
N ILE A 4 -4.36 -29.31 11.06
CA ILE A 4 -4.27 -27.90 10.67
C ILE A 4 -2.81 -27.47 10.83
N VAL A 5 -2.33 -26.71 9.87
CA VAL A 5 -0.95 -26.25 9.72
C VAL A 5 -0.96 -24.72 9.67
N ALA A 6 0.03 -24.09 10.29
CA ALA A 6 0.28 -22.66 10.16
C ALA A 6 1.46 -22.46 9.20
N GLN A 7 1.28 -21.64 8.17
CA GLN A 7 2.33 -21.31 7.21
C GLN A 7 2.69 -19.83 7.36
N SER A 8 3.97 -19.52 7.55
CA SER A 8 4.44 -18.14 7.68
C SER A 8 4.25 -17.38 6.37
N GLN A 9 3.55 -16.24 6.39
CA GLN A 9 3.22 -15.47 5.20
C GLN A 9 3.98 -14.15 5.11
N PHE A 10 4.06 -13.41 6.22
CA PHE A 10 4.72 -12.11 6.26
C PHE A 10 5.22 -11.80 7.68
N ILE A 11 6.32 -11.06 7.79
CA ILE A 11 6.88 -10.60 9.06
C ILE A 11 7.17 -9.10 9.01
N PHE A 12 6.74 -8.39 10.04
CA PHE A 12 7.13 -7.02 10.31
C PHE A 12 8.17 -7.02 11.44
N GLY A 13 9.28 -6.30 11.26
CA GLY A 13 10.36 -6.25 12.24
C GLY A 13 11.69 -6.71 11.66
N VAL A 14 12.77 -6.31 12.32
CA VAL A 14 14.15 -6.67 11.98
C VAL A 14 14.86 -7.04 13.26
N ARG A 15 15.62 -8.12 13.22
CA ARG A 15 16.45 -8.55 14.35
C ARG A 15 17.74 -7.73 14.37
N THR A 16 18.04 -7.13 15.52
CA THR A 16 19.29 -6.40 15.78
C THR A 16 20.42 -7.33 16.23
N GLY A 17 21.66 -6.84 16.19
CA GLY A 17 22.82 -7.60 16.66
C GLY A 17 23.25 -8.78 15.79
N VAL A 18 22.74 -8.87 14.55
CA VAL A 18 23.17 -9.87 13.56
C VAL A 18 24.26 -9.29 12.67
N LYS A 19 25.45 -9.90 12.65
CA LYS A 19 26.56 -9.41 11.82
C LYS A 19 26.31 -9.69 10.34
N ASN A 20 26.59 -8.70 9.49
CA ASN A 20 26.25 -8.71 8.06
C ASN A 20 24.73 -8.96 7.84
N GLY A 21 23.91 -8.45 8.76
CA GLY A 21 22.47 -8.67 8.79
C GLY A 21 21.69 -8.01 7.66
N LEU A 22 22.35 -7.38 6.69
CA LEU A 22 21.71 -6.74 5.55
C LEU A 22 22.55 -6.97 4.28
N CYS A 23 21.95 -7.54 3.24
CA CYS A 23 22.61 -7.70 1.95
C CYS A 23 21.62 -7.69 0.78
N PHE A 24 22.03 -7.12 -0.36
CA PHE A 24 21.29 -7.23 -1.61
C PHE A 24 21.46 -8.61 -2.22
N PHE A 25 20.37 -9.30 -2.53
CA PHE A 25 20.36 -10.52 -3.35
C PHE A 25 20.42 -10.18 -4.84
N ASP A 26 19.59 -9.24 -5.28
CA ASP A 26 19.60 -8.61 -6.61
C ASP A 26 19.41 -7.08 -6.45
N GLU A 27 19.17 -6.31 -7.52
CA GLU A 27 19.01 -4.85 -7.42
C GLU A 27 17.80 -4.42 -6.56
N GLN A 28 16.77 -5.24 -6.48
CA GLN A 28 15.48 -4.88 -5.86
C GLN A 28 15.16 -5.73 -4.63
N THR A 29 15.89 -6.81 -4.39
CA THR A 29 15.63 -7.78 -3.33
C THR A 29 16.72 -7.71 -2.28
N VAL A 30 16.32 -7.41 -1.05
CA VAL A 30 17.20 -7.29 0.12
C VAL A 30 16.93 -8.43 1.08
N VAL A 31 17.98 -8.94 1.71
CA VAL A 31 17.93 -10.04 2.66
C VAL A 31 18.31 -9.53 4.04
N PHE A 32 17.48 -9.82 5.04
CA PHE A 32 17.71 -9.43 6.43
C PHE A 32 17.10 -10.44 7.43
N PRO A 33 17.60 -10.53 8.67
CA PRO A 33 17.06 -11.39 9.70
C PRO A 33 15.85 -10.73 10.38
N SER A 34 14.81 -11.51 10.66
CA SER A 34 13.63 -11.06 11.38
C SER A 34 13.06 -12.19 12.25
N GLY A 35 12.85 -11.93 13.53
CA GLY A 35 12.57 -12.97 14.53
C GLY A 35 13.63 -14.07 14.52
N ASN A 36 13.22 -15.31 14.27
CA ASN A 36 14.12 -16.44 14.01
C ASN A 36 14.11 -16.92 12.54
N SER A 37 13.75 -16.03 11.62
CA SER A 37 13.72 -16.31 10.19
C SER A 37 14.64 -15.35 9.43
N CYS A 38 15.06 -15.76 8.24
CA CYS A 38 15.69 -14.87 7.27
C CYS A 38 14.67 -14.47 6.20
N VAL A 39 14.57 -13.18 5.92
CA VAL A 39 13.58 -12.57 5.02
C VAL A 39 14.29 -12.11 3.76
N CYS A 40 13.82 -12.54 2.59
CA CYS A 40 14.13 -11.89 1.32
C CYS A 40 12.94 -11.00 0.94
N TYR A 41 13.15 -9.69 0.97
CA TYR A 41 12.14 -8.68 0.68
C TYR A 41 12.42 -8.01 -0.66
N ASN A 42 11.45 -8.06 -1.56
CA ASN A 42 11.51 -7.29 -2.81
C ASN A 42 10.91 -5.90 -2.58
N THR A 43 11.71 -4.85 -2.76
CA THR A 43 11.33 -3.45 -2.47
C THR A 43 10.24 -2.93 -3.41
N VAL A 44 10.19 -3.43 -4.65
CA VAL A 44 9.22 -2.99 -5.68
C VAL A 44 7.87 -3.68 -5.50
N GLN A 45 7.87 -5.01 -5.41
CA GLN A 45 6.66 -5.82 -5.27
C GLN A 45 6.11 -5.87 -3.83
N ARG A 46 6.90 -5.39 -2.84
CA ARG A 46 6.61 -5.50 -1.40
C ARG A 46 6.28 -6.93 -0.95
N SER A 47 6.91 -7.91 -1.60
CA SER A 47 6.72 -9.33 -1.31
C SER A 47 7.88 -9.87 -0.47
N GLN A 48 7.59 -10.83 0.41
CA GLN A 48 8.57 -11.48 1.26
C GLN A 48 8.64 -12.98 0.98
N ARG A 49 9.86 -13.51 0.96
CA ARG A 49 10.13 -14.95 1.07
C ARG A 49 10.80 -15.21 2.41
N LEU A 50 10.23 -16.12 3.20
CA LEU A 50 10.65 -16.42 4.56
C LEU A 50 11.36 -17.76 4.61
N PHE A 51 12.58 -17.76 5.18
CA PHE A 51 13.32 -18.97 5.50
C PHE A 51 13.40 -19.11 7.01
N SER A 52 12.55 -19.95 7.58
CA SER A 52 12.56 -20.24 9.01
C SER A 52 13.90 -20.84 9.44
N GLY A 53 14.31 -20.56 10.67
CA GLY A 53 15.48 -21.21 11.28
C GLY A 53 15.27 -22.69 11.59
N SER A 54 16.32 -23.36 12.05
CA SER A 54 16.24 -24.73 12.57
C SER A 54 15.38 -24.83 13.83
N GLU A 55 14.79 -26.01 14.04
CA GLU A 55 14.08 -26.32 15.28
C GLU A 55 15.07 -26.24 16.45
N LYS A 56 14.71 -25.53 17.53
CA LYS A 56 15.53 -25.24 18.72
C LYS A 56 16.59 -24.14 18.56
N SER A 57 16.67 -23.47 17.41
CA SER A 57 17.50 -22.26 17.28
C SER A 57 16.98 -21.18 18.24
N GLN A 58 17.88 -20.61 19.04
CA GLN A 58 17.62 -19.45 19.90
C GLN A 58 17.70 -18.13 19.13
N GLY A 59 18.09 -18.17 17.85
CA GLY A 59 18.19 -16.98 17.02
C GLY A 59 19.31 -16.99 15.99
N LEU A 60 19.27 -16.03 15.08
CA LEU A 60 20.31 -15.80 14.09
C LEU A 60 21.43 -14.91 14.65
N CYS A 61 22.69 -15.23 14.36
CA CYS A 61 23.86 -14.48 14.83
C CYS A 61 24.61 -13.75 13.72
N ALA A 62 24.72 -14.36 12.54
CA ALA A 62 25.44 -13.80 11.41
C ALA A 62 24.87 -14.32 10.09
N LEU A 63 25.00 -13.52 9.04
CA LEU A 63 24.68 -13.89 7.67
C LEU A 63 25.93 -13.75 6.78
N ALA A 64 25.99 -14.51 5.69
CA ALA A 64 26.95 -14.26 4.61
C ALA A 64 26.31 -14.67 3.29
N LEU A 65 26.36 -13.78 2.29
CA LEU A 65 25.91 -14.07 0.93
C LEU A 65 27.12 -14.45 0.07
N SER A 66 26.98 -15.48 -0.76
CA SER A 66 28.03 -15.89 -1.69
C SER A 66 28.23 -14.85 -2.79
N ALA A 67 29.46 -14.75 -3.33
CA ALA A 67 29.78 -13.76 -4.36
C ALA A 67 28.97 -13.94 -5.65
N ASN A 68 28.60 -15.18 -5.99
CA ASN A 68 27.68 -15.49 -7.09
C ASN A 68 26.19 -15.27 -6.75
N ARG A 69 25.89 -14.75 -5.55
CA ARG A 69 24.56 -14.43 -5.01
C ARG A 69 23.59 -15.61 -4.98
N ARG A 70 24.08 -16.85 -5.10
CA ARG A 70 23.24 -18.06 -5.12
C ARG A 70 22.98 -18.64 -3.73
N TYR A 71 23.98 -18.58 -2.85
CA TYR A 71 23.96 -19.26 -1.56
C TYR A 71 24.01 -18.27 -0.42
N LEU A 72 23.19 -18.50 0.60
CA LEU A 72 23.18 -17.74 1.84
C LEU A 72 23.57 -18.67 2.98
N ALA A 73 24.62 -18.30 3.71
CA ALA A 73 25.00 -18.95 4.95
C ALA A 73 24.36 -18.22 6.12
N VAL A 74 23.63 -18.95 6.96
CA VAL A 74 22.90 -18.42 8.11
C VAL A 74 23.45 -19.09 9.37
N SER A 75 24.02 -18.33 10.29
CA SER A 75 24.47 -18.85 11.59
C SER A 75 23.34 -18.81 12.59
N GLU A 76 23.10 -19.94 13.24
CA GLU A 76 22.06 -20.14 14.26
C GLU A 76 22.71 -20.41 15.63
N CYS A 77 22.17 -19.77 16.66
CA CYS A 77 22.56 -19.99 18.06
C CYS A 77 21.77 -21.16 18.66
N GLY A 78 22.44 -22.00 19.44
CA GLY A 78 21.79 -23.09 20.16
C GLY A 78 22.80 -23.85 21.02
N GLU A 79 22.40 -25.02 21.55
CA GLU A 79 23.32 -25.89 22.31
C GLU A 79 24.56 -26.28 21.50
N LYS A 80 24.38 -26.47 20.18
CA LYS A 80 25.46 -26.61 19.20
C LYS A 80 25.23 -25.61 18.09
N ALA A 81 26.17 -24.68 17.92
CA ALA A 81 26.14 -23.72 16.83
C ALA A 81 26.17 -24.44 15.48
N CYS A 82 25.32 -23.99 14.57
CA CYS A 82 25.31 -24.49 13.21
C CYS A 82 25.19 -23.37 12.19
N ILE A 83 25.73 -23.63 11.00
CA ILE A 83 25.63 -22.75 9.85
C ILE A 83 24.78 -23.46 8.80
N THR A 84 23.60 -22.94 8.54
CA THR A 84 22.66 -23.48 7.55
C THR A 84 22.89 -22.82 6.20
N MET A 85 23.11 -23.63 5.17
CA MET A 85 23.32 -23.20 3.79
C MET A 85 22.00 -23.24 3.00
N LEU A 86 21.54 -22.08 2.57
CA LEU A 86 20.31 -21.90 1.79
C LEU A 86 20.64 -21.63 0.31
N ASP A 87 19.92 -22.27 -0.60
CA ASP A 87 19.98 -22.01 -2.04
C ASP A 87 18.85 -21.05 -2.43
N LEU A 88 19.19 -19.79 -2.70
CA LEU A 88 18.23 -18.71 -2.95
C LEU A 88 17.56 -18.77 -4.33
N GLN A 89 18.10 -19.58 -5.25
CA GLN A 89 17.49 -19.80 -6.58
C GLN A 89 16.22 -20.66 -6.52
N HIS A 90 16.08 -21.52 -5.51
CA HIS A 90 14.86 -22.31 -5.34
C HIS A 90 13.81 -21.47 -4.61
N GLU A 91 12.56 -21.46 -5.09
CA GLU A 91 11.48 -20.65 -4.52
C GLU A 91 11.24 -20.91 -3.02
N GLN A 92 11.37 -22.17 -2.58
CA GLN A 92 11.22 -22.57 -1.18
C GLN A 92 12.53 -22.50 -0.38
N GLY A 93 13.65 -22.05 -0.98
CA GLY A 93 14.96 -21.97 -0.32
C GLY A 93 15.44 -23.31 0.21
N ARG A 94 15.75 -24.24 -0.68
CA ARG A 94 16.15 -25.60 -0.28
C ARG A 94 17.37 -25.52 0.64
N ARG A 95 17.19 -25.93 1.90
CA ARG A 95 18.30 -26.17 2.85
C ARG A 95 19.20 -27.25 2.24
N ARG A 96 20.40 -26.87 1.85
CA ARG A 96 21.34 -27.81 1.23
C ARG A 96 22.11 -28.59 2.28
N LYS A 97 22.76 -27.87 3.19
CA LYS A 97 23.83 -28.40 4.06
C LYS A 97 23.86 -27.64 5.37
N VAL A 98 24.14 -28.34 6.46
CA VAL A 98 24.37 -27.75 7.79
C VAL A 98 25.82 -28.01 8.15
N LEU A 99 26.58 -26.94 8.41
CA LEU A 99 27.97 -27.02 8.85
C LEU A 99 28.03 -26.85 10.37
N THR A 100 28.86 -27.66 11.02
CA THR A 100 29.11 -27.59 12.45
C THR A 100 30.62 -27.46 12.71
N ALA A 101 30.99 -27.09 13.92
CA ALA A 101 32.39 -27.02 14.36
C ALA A 101 33.02 -28.41 14.66
N GLY A 102 32.42 -29.51 14.19
CA GLY A 102 32.81 -30.86 14.58
C GLY A 102 32.49 -31.15 16.05
N ASP A 103 33.48 -31.66 16.80
CA ASP A 103 33.34 -32.00 18.23
C ASP A 103 33.60 -30.81 19.18
N LEU A 104 33.92 -29.62 18.63
CA LEU A 104 34.19 -28.44 19.44
C LEU A 104 32.88 -27.88 20.05
N PRO A 105 32.86 -27.55 21.35
CA PRO A 105 31.70 -26.94 22.01
C PRO A 105 31.59 -25.46 21.63
N VAL A 106 31.04 -25.19 20.44
CA VAL A 106 30.76 -23.83 19.96
C VAL A 106 29.28 -23.53 20.12
N GLN A 107 28.94 -22.45 20.84
CA GLN A 107 27.55 -22.01 21.06
C GLN A 107 27.03 -21.07 19.98
N GLN A 108 27.91 -20.28 19.36
CA GLN A 108 27.54 -19.39 18.25
C GLN A 108 28.72 -19.07 17.31
N PHE A 109 28.41 -18.76 16.05
CA PHE A 109 29.33 -18.08 15.13
C PHE A 109 28.97 -16.60 15.03
N VAL A 110 29.92 -15.73 15.40
CA VAL A 110 29.72 -14.28 15.51
C VAL A 110 29.80 -13.59 14.16
N CYS A 111 30.64 -14.10 13.25
CA CYS A 111 30.83 -13.53 11.92
C CYS A 111 31.21 -14.62 10.92
N MET A 112 30.82 -14.45 9.66
CA MET A 112 31.10 -15.36 8.57
C MET A 112 31.35 -14.58 7.28
N ALA A 113 32.10 -15.18 6.36
CA ALA A 113 32.29 -14.65 5.01
C ALA A 113 32.50 -15.78 4.01
N PHE A 114 32.10 -15.58 2.76
CA PHE A 114 32.43 -16.44 1.64
C PHE A 114 33.72 -16.00 0.95
N SER A 115 34.42 -16.95 0.34
CA SER A 115 35.47 -16.62 -0.62
C SER A 115 34.90 -15.97 -1.89
N PRO A 116 35.69 -15.16 -2.61
CA PRO A 116 35.28 -14.56 -3.88
C PRO A 116 34.82 -15.57 -4.94
N ASP A 117 35.39 -16.78 -4.95
CA ASP A 117 34.96 -17.87 -5.84
C ASP A 117 33.76 -18.67 -5.30
N SER A 118 33.22 -18.30 -4.14
CA SER A 118 32.11 -18.97 -3.44
C SER A 118 32.37 -20.43 -3.04
N LYS A 119 33.59 -20.95 -3.12
CA LYS A 119 33.92 -22.35 -2.78
C LYS A 119 34.20 -22.58 -1.31
N TYR A 120 34.72 -21.56 -0.62
CA TYR A 120 35.12 -21.64 0.77
C TYR A 120 34.25 -20.75 1.65
N LEU A 121 34.13 -21.15 2.91
CA LEU A 121 33.45 -20.38 3.94
C LEU A 121 34.39 -20.27 5.14
N ILE A 122 34.44 -19.09 5.76
CA ILE A 122 35.04 -18.92 7.08
C ILE A 122 33.95 -18.57 8.09
N GLY A 123 34.15 -19.03 9.32
CA GLY A 123 33.27 -18.73 10.43
C GLY A 123 34.10 -18.53 11.68
N GLN A 124 33.85 -17.41 12.34
CA GLN A 124 34.46 -17.06 13.61
C GLN A 124 33.51 -17.49 14.73
N ALA A 125 33.93 -18.47 15.52
CA ALA A 125 33.26 -18.87 16.74
C ALA A 125 33.38 -17.78 17.81
N GLY A 126 32.37 -17.67 18.68
CA GLY A 126 32.39 -16.80 19.84
C GLY A 126 33.38 -17.23 20.93
N GLY A 127 33.51 -16.40 21.96
CA GLY A 127 34.31 -16.72 23.16
C GLY A 127 33.72 -17.91 23.95
N PRO A 128 34.53 -18.53 24.84
CA PRO A 128 35.88 -18.12 25.26
C PRO A 128 37.02 -18.57 24.33
N GLU A 129 36.77 -19.51 23.40
CA GLU A 129 37.85 -20.08 22.59
C GLU A 129 38.21 -19.28 21.34
N TRP A 130 37.29 -18.47 20.80
CA TRP A 130 37.53 -17.60 19.63
C TRP A 130 38.22 -18.33 18.47
N MET A 131 37.62 -19.43 18.03
CA MET A 131 38.16 -20.27 16.95
C MET A 131 37.71 -19.77 15.58
N LEU A 132 38.65 -19.60 14.66
CA LEU A 132 38.37 -19.41 13.24
C LEU A 132 38.41 -20.76 12.54
N ILE A 133 37.32 -21.11 11.90
CA ILE A 133 37.17 -22.38 11.18
C ILE A 133 37.02 -22.08 9.69
N PHE A 134 37.78 -22.80 8.86
CA PHE A 134 37.81 -22.63 7.41
C PHE A 134 37.31 -23.91 6.74
N TRP A 135 36.22 -23.81 5.99
CA TRP A 135 35.57 -24.95 5.32
C TRP A 135 35.70 -24.87 3.81
N LEU A 136 35.89 -26.05 3.20
CA LEU A 136 35.38 -26.33 1.86
C LEU A 136 33.93 -26.80 2.01
N TRP A 137 33.01 -25.84 2.03
CA TRP A 137 31.63 -26.08 2.46
C TRP A 137 30.89 -27.04 1.54
N GLU A 138 31.16 -27.00 0.23
CA GLU A 138 30.54 -27.92 -0.73
C GLU A 138 30.89 -29.40 -0.47
N LYS A 139 32.04 -29.69 0.15
CA LYS A 139 32.45 -31.06 0.50
C LYS A 139 32.24 -31.39 1.99
N HIS A 140 31.67 -30.47 2.77
CA HIS A 140 31.57 -30.56 4.25
C HIS A 140 32.92 -30.83 4.93
N LYS A 141 34.03 -30.36 4.34
CA LYS A 141 35.36 -30.62 4.87
C LYS A 141 35.89 -29.39 5.57
N VAL A 142 36.21 -29.53 6.86
CA VAL A 142 37.03 -28.55 7.59
C VAL A 142 38.45 -28.64 7.04
N LEU A 143 38.97 -27.53 6.52
CA LEU A 143 40.32 -27.44 5.98
C LEU A 143 41.33 -27.01 7.04
N ALA A 144 40.98 -26.04 7.88
CA ALA A 144 41.83 -25.55 8.96
C ALA A 144 40.99 -25.01 10.13
N THR A 145 41.59 -25.00 11.31
CA THR A 145 41.00 -24.42 12.53
C THR A 145 42.11 -23.77 13.33
N VAL A 146 41.97 -22.48 13.66
CA VAL A 146 43.01 -21.69 14.32
C VAL A 146 42.40 -20.77 15.38
N LYS A 147 43.08 -20.60 16.51
CA LYS A 147 42.68 -19.66 17.56
C LYS A 147 43.06 -18.23 17.16
N THR A 148 42.11 -17.30 17.11
CA THR A 148 42.38 -15.94 16.64
C THR A 148 42.91 -15.02 17.73
N THR A 149 42.52 -15.24 18.98
CA THR A 149 43.03 -14.47 20.13
C THR A 149 43.49 -15.37 21.27
N SER A 150 44.61 -15.01 21.90
CA SER A 150 45.13 -15.67 23.10
C SER A 150 44.73 -14.93 24.38
N SER A 151 44.31 -13.67 24.28
CA SER A 151 43.92 -12.80 25.40
C SER A 151 42.42 -12.81 25.69
N ASN A 152 41.65 -13.68 25.04
CA ASN A 152 40.18 -13.73 25.11
C ASN A 152 39.47 -12.42 24.69
N ASN A 153 40.16 -11.54 23.97
CA ASN A 153 39.55 -10.32 23.44
C ASN A 153 38.55 -10.63 22.31
N PRO A 154 37.41 -9.92 22.23
CA PRO A 154 36.39 -10.22 21.25
C PRO A 154 36.80 -9.89 19.82
N VAL A 155 36.53 -10.83 18.92
CA VAL A 155 36.66 -10.67 17.46
C VAL A 155 35.34 -10.17 16.89
N THR A 156 35.39 -9.08 16.13
CA THR A 156 34.20 -8.36 15.63
C THR A 156 33.88 -8.67 14.18
N GLN A 157 34.89 -8.92 13.34
CA GLN A 157 34.68 -9.17 11.91
C GLN A 157 35.77 -10.06 11.31
N VAL A 158 35.36 -10.87 10.34
CA VAL A 158 36.24 -11.64 9.47
C VAL A 158 35.86 -11.41 8.00
N SER A 159 36.84 -11.38 7.10
CA SER A 159 36.59 -11.29 5.66
C SER A 159 37.69 -11.97 4.84
N PHE A 160 37.32 -12.40 3.63
CA PHE A 160 38.29 -12.78 2.61
C PHE A 160 38.80 -11.55 1.87
N ASN A 161 40.04 -11.62 1.39
CA ASN A 161 40.54 -10.67 0.41
C ASN A 161 39.74 -10.85 -0.91
N PRO A 162 39.05 -9.82 -1.43
CA PRO A 162 38.29 -9.88 -2.68
C PRO A 162 39.14 -10.30 -3.89
N TYR A 163 40.45 -10.05 -3.84
CA TYR A 163 41.40 -10.32 -4.92
C TYR A 163 42.13 -11.66 -4.75
N ASN A 164 42.05 -12.28 -3.57
CA ASN A 164 42.80 -13.50 -3.25
C ASN A 164 42.04 -14.45 -2.30
N ASN A 165 41.64 -15.62 -2.81
CA ASN A 165 40.85 -16.62 -2.07
C ASN A 165 41.59 -17.26 -0.88
N THR A 166 42.92 -17.07 -0.77
CA THR A 166 43.74 -17.68 0.28
C THR A 166 44.06 -16.73 1.43
N GLN A 167 43.77 -15.44 1.29
CA GLN A 167 44.11 -14.43 2.28
C GLN A 167 42.88 -13.95 3.04
N LEU A 168 43.00 -13.83 4.36
CA LEU A 168 41.92 -13.49 5.28
C LEU A 168 42.34 -12.34 6.19
N CYS A 169 41.37 -11.51 6.57
CA CYS A 169 41.54 -10.48 7.62
C CYS A 169 40.61 -10.79 8.80
N VAL A 170 41.15 -10.63 10.01
CA VAL A 170 40.43 -10.76 11.27
C VAL A 170 40.66 -9.49 12.08
N SER A 171 39.57 -8.83 12.48
CA SER A 171 39.62 -7.62 13.32
C SER A 171 38.76 -7.77 14.58
N GLY A 172 39.15 -7.09 15.65
CA GLY A 172 38.47 -7.11 16.95
C GLY A 172 39.10 -6.17 17.97
N SER A 173 38.72 -6.31 19.24
CA SER A 173 39.31 -5.52 20.33
C SER A 173 40.77 -5.88 20.55
N GLY A 174 41.70 -4.99 20.16
CA GLY A 174 43.13 -5.26 20.20
C GLY A 174 43.58 -6.43 19.31
N VAL A 175 42.76 -6.84 18.34
CA VAL A 175 43.06 -7.95 17.42
C VAL A 175 43.00 -7.41 15.99
N PHE A 176 44.13 -7.44 15.31
CA PHE A 176 44.21 -7.24 13.86
C PHE A 176 45.21 -8.26 13.30
N LYS A 177 44.72 -9.21 12.52
CA LYS A 177 45.53 -10.33 12.00
C LYS A 177 45.20 -10.60 10.54
N LEU A 178 46.25 -10.80 9.74
CA LEU A 178 46.15 -11.32 8.39
C LEU A 178 46.60 -12.78 8.37
N PHE A 179 45.79 -13.65 7.78
CA PHE A 179 46.12 -15.06 7.58
C PHE A 179 46.25 -15.38 6.09
N ARG A 180 47.13 -16.32 5.77
CA ARG A 180 47.26 -16.92 4.44
C ARG A 180 47.11 -18.44 4.56
N TYR A 181 46.17 -19.01 3.82
CA TYR A 181 45.99 -20.44 3.71
C TYR A 181 47.03 -21.03 2.77
N SER A 182 47.86 -21.94 3.28
CA SER A 182 48.85 -22.69 2.50
C SER A 182 49.08 -24.06 3.14
N GLU A 183 49.27 -25.10 2.33
CA GLU A 183 49.64 -26.45 2.79
C GLU A 183 48.70 -27.05 3.85
N GLY A 184 47.40 -26.73 3.80
CA GLY A 184 46.42 -27.26 4.76
C GLY A 184 46.39 -26.54 6.12
N ALA A 185 47.10 -25.41 6.26
CA ALA A 185 47.10 -24.61 7.48
C ALA A 185 46.89 -23.12 7.20
N LEU A 186 46.35 -22.39 8.19
CA LEU A 186 46.26 -20.93 8.18
C LEU A 186 47.52 -20.36 8.87
N LYS A 187 48.44 -19.80 8.07
CA LYS A 187 49.66 -19.16 8.57
C LYS A 187 49.40 -17.68 8.80
N GLN A 188 49.73 -17.17 9.98
CA GLN A 188 49.59 -15.74 10.31
C GLN A 188 50.76 -14.94 9.71
N SER A 189 50.49 -13.81 9.07
CA SER A 189 51.52 -12.87 8.64
C SER A 189 52.09 -12.11 9.86
N SER A 190 53.42 -11.95 9.94
CA SER A 190 54.06 -11.15 10.99
C SER A 190 54.23 -9.71 10.55
N PHE A 191 53.73 -8.76 11.34
CA PHE A 191 53.94 -7.32 11.17
C PHE A 191 54.12 -6.67 12.55
N ALA A 192 54.51 -5.39 12.59
CA ALA A 192 54.79 -4.68 13.83
C ALA A 192 53.58 -4.71 14.78
N LYS A 193 53.82 -4.77 16.11
CA LYS A 193 52.73 -4.71 17.10
C LYS A 193 51.99 -3.38 16.94
N VAL A 194 50.82 -3.43 16.32
CA VAL A 194 49.87 -2.33 16.28
C VAL A 194 49.46 -2.02 17.73
N GLU A 195 49.42 -0.74 18.09
CA GLU A 195 48.87 -0.30 19.37
C GLU A 195 47.48 -0.92 19.61
N SER A 196 47.08 -1.10 20.86
CA SER A 196 45.83 -1.78 21.22
C SER A 196 44.59 -0.94 20.90
N PHE A 197 44.29 -0.75 19.62
CA PHE A 197 43.05 -0.15 19.14
C PHE A 197 41.91 -1.17 19.18
N ASN A 198 40.70 -0.70 19.43
CA ASN A 198 39.49 -1.51 19.33
C ASN A 198 38.88 -1.37 17.95
N PHE A 199 39.07 -2.38 17.10
CA PHE A 199 38.53 -2.40 15.75
C PHE A 199 37.10 -2.96 15.73
N LEU A 200 36.16 -2.18 15.19
CA LEU A 200 34.76 -2.57 15.07
C LEU A 200 34.43 -3.15 13.69
N CYS A 201 35.07 -2.62 12.65
CA CYS A 201 34.85 -3.04 11.28
C CYS A 201 36.08 -2.83 10.39
N HIS A 202 36.12 -3.49 9.24
CA HIS A 202 37.14 -3.33 8.22
C HIS A 202 36.59 -3.59 6.80
N THR A 203 37.27 -3.04 5.81
CA THR A 203 37.05 -3.35 4.39
C THR A 203 38.37 -3.44 3.63
N TRP A 204 38.41 -4.26 2.59
CA TRP A 204 39.53 -4.33 1.65
C TRP A 204 39.37 -3.26 0.57
N MET A 205 40.46 -2.60 0.19
CA MET A 205 40.49 -1.62 -0.89
C MET A 205 41.31 -2.10 -2.10
N SER A 206 42.36 -2.88 -1.85
CA SER A 206 43.20 -3.53 -2.86
C SER A 206 43.70 -4.87 -2.32
N GLU A 207 44.57 -5.57 -3.08
CA GLU A 207 45.14 -6.85 -2.66
C GLU A 207 45.92 -6.74 -1.32
N GLU A 208 46.55 -5.60 -1.05
CA GLU A 208 47.37 -5.40 0.15
C GLU A 208 46.80 -4.37 1.14
N ARG A 209 45.78 -3.59 0.75
CA ARG A 209 45.28 -2.46 1.55
C ARG A 209 43.96 -2.77 2.23
N VAL A 210 43.93 -2.55 3.55
CA VAL A 210 42.75 -2.71 4.41
C VAL A 210 42.49 -1.41 5.17
N ILE A 211 41.25 -0.94 5.19
CA ILE A 211 40.81 0.18 6.03
C ILE A 211 40.02 -0.39 7.19
N THR A 212 40.29 0.11 8.39
CA THR A 212 39.61 -0.31 9.62
C THR A 212 38.98 0.88 10.34
N GLY A 213 37.82 0.65 10.95
CA GLY A 213 37.10 1.61 11.78
C GLY A 213 37.22 1.25 13.26
N THR A 214 37.42 2.27 14.09
CA THR A 214 37.59 2.12 15.55
C THR A 214 36.40 2.64 16.33
N ASP A 215 36.29 2.23 17.60
CA ASP A 215 35.35 2.80 18.57
C ASP A 215 35.64 4.27 18.91
N ALA A 216 36.88 4.74 18.70
CA ALA A 216 37.29 6.13 18.89
C ALA A 216 37.01 7.04 17.68
N GLY A 217 36.30 6.57 16.65
CA GLY A 217 35.92 7.40 15.50
C GLY A 217 37.02 7.58 14.45
N ARG A 218 38.09 6.78 14.52
CA ARG A 218 39.27 6.89 13.65
C ARG A 218 39.23 5.83 12.55
N LEU A 219 39.61 6.24 11.34
CA LEU A 219 39.85 5.36 10.19
C LEU A 219 41.35 5.11 10.04
N LEU A 220 41.76 3.86 10.12
CA LEU A 220 43.16 3.45 10.04
C LEU A 220 43.40 2.63 8.77
N VAL A 221 44.39 3.05 7.98
CA VAL A 221 44.77 2.42 6.70
C VAL A 221 45.99 1.54 6.90
N PHE A 222 45.82 0.25 6.69
CA PHE A 222 46.88 -0.76 6.72
C PHE A 222 47.26 -1.18 5.31
N GLU A 223 48.56 -1.37 5.07
CA GLU A 223 49.08 -1.87 3.80
C GLU A 223 50.07 -2.99 4.09
N SER A 224 49.82 -4.17 3.53
CA SER A 224 50.59 -5.39 3.83
C SER A 224 50.68 -5.74 5.33
N GLY A 225 49.74 -5.24 6.14
CA GLY A 225 49.65 -5.46 7.59
C GLY A 225 50.21 -4.33 8.45
N ASP A 226 50.99 -3.41 7.88
CA ASP A 226 51.57 -2.28 8.60
C ASP A 226 50.66 -1.05 8.54
N LEU A 227 50.54 -0.33 9.66
CA LEU A 227 49.77 0.93 9.72
C LEU A 227 50.49 2.02 8.93
N ARG A 228 49.86 2.50 7.85
CA ARG A 228 50.41 3.54 6.98
C ARG A 228 49.92 4.94 7.32
N LYS A 229 48.62 5.07 7.56
CA LYS A 229 47.97 6.38 7.65
C LYS A 229 46.72 6.33 8.52
N GLU A 230 46.49 7.41 9.26
CA GLU A 230 45.23 7.71 9.95
C GLU A 230 44.47 8.76 9.14
N ILE A 231 43.19 8.50 8.84
CA ILE A 231 42.29 9.47 8.20
C ILE A 231 41.46 10.10 9.32
N SER A 232 41.76 11.35 9.66
CA SER A 232 40.98 12.13 10.62
C SER A 232 39.66 12.57 9.99
N VAL A 233 38.53 12.14 10.55
CA VAL A 233 37.20 12.59 10.11
C VAL A 233 36.72 13.71 11.03
N PRO A 234 36.47 14.94 10.53
CA PRO A 234 35.97 16.02 11.37
C PRO A 234 34.52 15.73 11.78
N SER A 235 34.29 15.48 13.07
CA SER A 235 32.94 15.35 13.63
C SER A 235 32.45 16.67 14.20
N LYS A 236 31.26 17.13 13.82
CA LYS A 236 30.54 18.15 14.62
C LYS A 236 30.12 17.47 15.94
N ALA A 237 30.76 17.83 17.05
CA ALA A 237 30.35 17.32 18.35
C ALA A 237 28.93 17.83 18.67
N VAL A 238 27.96 16.92 18.75
CA VAL A 238 26.63 17.25 19.27
C VAL A 238 26.79 17.50 20.77
N GLN A 239 26.64 18.75 21.21
CA GLN A 239 26.66 19.11 22.63
C GLN A 239 25.41 18.53 23.30
N ARG A 240 25.57 17.42 24.03
CA ARG A 240 24.55 16.88 24.92
C ARG A 240 24.39 17.81 26.13
N GLN A 241 23.15 18.11 26.54
CA GLN A 241 22.84 18.75 27.83
C GLN A 241 22.83 17.75 29.02
N SER A 242 23.35 16.53 28.85
CA SER A 242 23.58 15.59 29.95
C SER A 242 24.95 14.92 29.80
N ASP A 243 25.59 14.67 30.95
CA ASP A 243 27.02 14.40 31.12
C ASP A 243 27.65 13.41 30.10
N SER A 244 28.85 13.81 29.62
CA SER A 244 29.77 13.16 28.67
C SER A 244 29.46 13.29 27.16
N PRO A 245 30.36 13.93 26.36
CA PRO A 245 30.26 13.89 24.90
C PRO A 245 30.61 12.48 24.41
N ALA A 246 29.63 11.75 23.88
CA ALA A 246 29.91 10.47 23.23
C ALA A 246 30.74 10.70 21.97
N VAL A 247 31.92 10.09 21.92
CA VAL A 247 32.80 10.11 20.74
C VAL A 247 32.12 9.30 19.63
N PRO A 248 32.04 9.80 18.38
CA PRO A 248 31.43 9.08 17.28
C PRO A 248 32.20 7.78 16.99
N ARG A 249 31.49 6.65 16.88
CA ARG A 249 32.07 5.33 16.60
C ARG A 249 31.93 5.01 15.11
N ILE A 250 32.84 4.19 14.57
CA ILE A 250 32.76 3.69 13.20
C ILE A 250 32.39 2.20 13.25
N THR A 251 31.09 1.92 13.18
CA THR A 251 30.50 0.59 13.34
C THR A 251 30.46 -0.22 12.05
N ALA A 252 30.35 0.44 10.89
CA ALA A 252 30.30 -0.19 9.58
C ALA A 252 31.13 0.56 8.52
N ILE A 253 31.82 -0.18 7.66
CA ILE A 253 32.54 0.31 6.48
C ILE A 253 32.23 -0.61 5.29
N LEU A 254 32.07 -0.02 4.12
CA LEU A 254 31.77 -0.74 2.87
C LEU A 254 32.58 -0.14 1.71
N SER A 255 33.31 -0.95 0.95
CA SER A 255 33.99 -0.53 -0.29
C SER A 255 33.03 -0.52 -1.49
N TYR A 256 33.24 0.40 -2.43
CA TYR A 256 32.56 0.49 -3.73
C TYR A 256 33.52 1.03 -4.81
N SER A 257 33.12 1.07 -6.09
CA SER A 257 34.01 1.35 -7.22
C SER A 257 34.82 2.65 -7.12
N LYS A 258 34.26 3.74 -6.55
CA LYS A 258 34.95 5.04 -6.42
C LYS A 258 35.70 5.21 -5.11
N GLY A 259 35.51 4.33 -4.12
CA GLY A 259 36.10 4.47 -2.79
C GLY A 259 35.40 3.64 -1.71
N PHE A 260 35.04 4.24 -0.58
CA PHE A 260 34.35 3.54 0.51
C PHE A 260 33.32 4.42 1.24
N ALA A 261 32.31 3.79 1.79
CA ALA A 261 31.33 4.37 2.71
C ALA A 261 31.67 3.98 4.15
N CYS A 262 31.54 4.89 5.10
CA CYS A 262 31.68 4.58 6.53
C CYS A 262 30.59 5.26 7.36
N SER A 263 30.09 4.56 8.38
CA SER A 263 29.25 5.15 9.42
C SER A 263 30.07 6.11 10.29
N LEU A 264 29.56 7.30 10.57
CA LEU A 264 30.23 8.28 11.42
C LEU A 264 29.25 8.82 12.47
N GLY A 265 29.35 8.33 13.71
CA GLY A 265 28.42 8.77 14.76
C GLY A 265 26.97 8.31 14.50
N PRO A 266 25.99 8.86 15.24
CA PRO A 266 24.60 8.43 15.12
C PRO A 266 24.01 8.84 13.76
N GLY A 267 23.37 7.89 13.10
CA GLY A 267 22.51 8.09 11.93
C GLY A 267 23.19 8.65 10.68
N THR A 268 24.52 8.69 10.61
CA THR A 268 25.23 9.37 9.52
C THR A 268 26.18 8.42 8.79
N VAL A 269 26.11 8.44 7.45
CA VAL A 269 27.06 7.76 6.55
C VAL A 269 27.84 8.80 5.75
N CYS A 270 29.15 8.67 5.73
CA CYS A 270 30.03 9.48 4.90
C CYS A 270 30.57 8.64 3.74
N LEU A 271 30.53 9.20 2.53
CA LEU A 271 31.18 8.62 1.34
C LEU A 271 32.55 9.25 1.15
N PHE A 272 33.55 8.41 0.92
CA PHE A 272 34.93 8.80 0.65
C PHE A 272 35.33 8.30 -0.73
N GLU A 273 35.76 9.22 -1.59
CA GLU A 273 36.23 8.90 -2.93
C GLU A 273 37.76 8.93 -2.99
N LYS A 274 38.31 8.05 -3.83
CA LYS A 274 39.74 7.94 -4.07
C LYS A 274 40.22 9.13 -4.90
N THR A 275 41.22 9.84 -4.41
CA THR A 275 41.92 10.92 -5.11
C THR A 275 43.06 10.38 -5.98
N GLN A 276 43.58 11.20 -6.90
CA GLN A 276 44.70 10.83 -7.78
C GLN A 276 45.98 10.47 -7.00
N GLU A 277 46.18 11.03 -5.81
CA GLU A 277 47.34 10.77 -4.93
C GLU A 277 47.17 9.54 -4.03
N ASP A 278 46.27 8.62 -4.39
CA ASP A 278 46.01 7.40 -3.60
C ASP A 278 45.51 7.68 -2.15
N SER A 279 45.04 8.92 -1.93
CA SER A 279 44.42 9.39 -0.69
C SER A 279 42.90 9.43 -0.80
N TYR A 280 42.18 9.53 0.31
CA TYR A 280 40.71 9.54 0.31
C TYR A 280 40.17 10.89 0.77
N ARG A 281 39.21 11.43 0.01
CA ARG A 281 38.52 12.68 0.34
C ARG A 281 37.05 12.38 0.62
N LYS A 282 36.50 12.94 1.71
CA LYS A 282 35.06 12.93 1.98
C LYS A 282 34.33 13.66 0.85
N SER A 283 33.48 12.94 0.12
CA SER A 283 32.70 13.45 -1.00
C SER A 283 31.29 13.84 -0.58
N ARG A 284 30.62 13.01 0.23
CA ARG A 284 29.22 13.20 0.63
C ARG A 284 28.96 12.80 2.08
N GLU A 285 27.89 13.34 2.64
CA GLU A 285 27.34 12.98 3.94
C GLU A 285 25.85 12.73 3.76
N ILE A 286 25.38 11.58 4.25
CA ILE A 286 24.00 11.12 4.15
C ILE A 286 23.51 10.88 5.57
N GLN A 287 22.38 11.47 5.94
CA GLN A 287 21.84 11.41 7.31
C GLN A 287 20.47 10.74 7.34
N ILE A 288 20.17 10.02 8.41
CA ILE A 288 18.80 9.57 8.70
C ILE A 288 17.99 10.82 9.06
N PRO A 289 16.83 11.05 8.41
CA PRO A 289 16.05 12.26 8.65
C PRO A 289 15.61 12.34 10.12
N PRO A 290 15.72 13.53 10.76
CA PRO A 290 15.21 13.73 12.11
C PRO A 290 13.68 13.56 12.10
N CYS A 291 13.14 12.85 13.09
CA CYS A 291 11.68 12.76 13.21
C CYS A 291 11.11 14.14 13.57
N ARG A 292 9.93 14.46 13.01
CA ARG A 292 9.27 15.78 12.98
C ARG A 292 9.03 16.50 14.32
N ASN A 293 9.37 15.92 15.47
CA ASN A 293 9.19 16.54 16.79
C ASN A 293 10.49 16.55 17.59
N ASP A 294 10.69 17.64 18.33
CA ASP A 294 11.86 17.94 19.15
C ASP A 294 12.43 16.73 19.91
N LEU A 295 13.73 16.48 19.74
CA LEU A 295 14.55 15.50 20.48
C LEU A 295 13.90 14.11 20.60
N THR A 296 13.64 13.47 19.46
CA THR A 296 13.23 12.06 19.43
C THR A 296 14.45 11.11 19.50
N PRO A 297 14.29 9.89 20.01
CA PRO A 297 15.34 8.85 20.01
C PRO A 297 15.88 8.49 18.62
N ALA A 298 15.18 8.90 17.55
CA ALA A 298 15.57 8.67 16.16
C ALA A 298 16.89 9.35 15.78
N GLU A 299 17.23 10.48 16.40
CA GLU A 299 18.52 11.20 16.21
C GLU A 299 19.72 10.49 16.88
N CYS A 300 19.47 9.40 17.62
CA CYS A 300 20.49 8.65 18.37
C CYS A 300 20.71 7.23 17.86
N GLN A 301 20.21 6.87 16.67
CA GLN A 301 20.37 5.52 16.11
C GLN A 301 21.81 5.29 15.63
N GLU A 302 22.44 4.19 16.03
CA GLU A 302 23.72 3.77 15.46
C GLU A 302 23.48 2.86 14.25
N ILE A 303 24.37 2.94 13.25
CA ILE A 303 24.28 2.11 12.04
C ILE A 303 24.96 0.77 12.34
N ASP A 304 24.23 -0.34 12.25
CA ASP A 304 24.77 -1.67 12.53
C ASP A 304 25.39 -2.32 11.29
N ASN A 305 24.70 -2.25 10.14
CA ASN A 305 25.13 -2.86 8.89
C ASN A 305 24.88 -1.92 7.71
N MET A 306 25.72 -2.03 6.68
CA MET A 306 25.57 -1.32 5.41
C MET A 306 25.79 -2.28 4.24
N CYS A 307 25.03 -2.12 3.17
CA CYS A 307 25.24 -2.83 1.93
C CYS A 307 24.85 -1.96 0.73
N ILE A 308 25.48 -2.20 -0.41
CA ILE A 308 25.21 -1.50 -1.67
C ILE A 308 24.66 -2.48 -2.71
N SER A 309 23.79 -2.00 -3.58
CA SER A 309 23.23 -2.79 -4.67
C SER A 309 24.32 -3.20 -5.68
N PRO A 310 24.16 -4.31 -6.42
CA PRO A 310 25.17 -4.77 -7.38
C PRO A 310 25.60 -3.72 -8.42
N ALA A 311 24.68 -2.88 -8.89
CA ALA A 311 24.94 -1.77 -9.82
C ALA A 311 25.49 -0.50 -9.13
N GLU A 312 25.64 -0.53 -7.80
CA GLU A 312 26.07 0.60 -6.97
C GLU A 312 25.14 1.83 -7.02
N GLU A 313 23.87 1.60 -7.33
CA GLU A 313 22.86 2.67 -7.44
C GLU A 313 22.13 2.93 -6.12
N THR A 314 21.97 1.91 -5.27
CA THR A 314 21.23 2.04 -4.01
C THR A 314 22.10 1.61 -2.83
N LEU A 315 22.19 2.47 -1.80
CA LEU A 315 22.82 2.15 -0.53
C LEU A 315 21.72 1.86 0.51
N ALA A 316 21.81 0.72 1.19
CA ALA A 316 20.89 0.35 2.26
C ALA A 316 21.63 0.15 3.59
N ILE A 317 20.97 0.53 4.68
CA ILE A 317 21.51 0.47 6.04
C ILE A 317 20.50 -0.15 7.02
N SER A 318 21.03 -0.79 8.07
CA SER A 318 20.24 -1.23 9.23
C SER A 318 20.72 -0.52 10.49
N THR A 319 19.83 -0.21 11.42
CA THR A 319 20.18 0.46 12.69
C THR A 319 20.09 -0.47 13.90
N ASP A 320 20.73 -0.07 15.00
CA ASP A 320 20.68 -0.70 16.32
C ASP A 320 19.25 -0.74 16.94
N ARG A 321 18.34 0.08 16.41
CA ARG A 321 16.91 0.11 16.76
C ARG A 321 16.05 -0.82 15.89
N GLY A 322 16.64 -1.63 15.02
CA GLY A 322 15.89 -2.60 14.22
C GLY A 322 15.12 -1.97 13.06
N GLN A 323 15.66 -0.90 12.47
CA GLN A 323 15.06 -0.22 11.32
C GLN A 323 15.93 -0.35 10.06
N LEU A 324 15.28 -0.40 8.90
CA LEU A 324 15.94 -0.39 7.58
C LEU A 324 15.69 0.91 6.83
N TYR A 325 16.75 1.40 6.21
CA TYR A 325 16.71 2.57 5.35
C TYR A 325 17.45 2.34 4.03
N SER A 326 17.10 3.11 3.01
CA SER A 326 17.77 3.13 1.70
C SER A 326 17.88 4.54 1.15
N VAL A 327 18.87 4.75 0.27
CA VAL A 327 19.06 6.01 -0.46
C VAL A 327 19.57 5.71 -1.87
N SER A 328 19.08 6.44 -2.85
CA SER A 328 19.60 6.40 -4.22
C SER A 328 20.89 7.22 -4.33
N LEU A 329 21.90 6.65 -4.98
CA LEU A 329 23.19 7.27 -5.25
C LEU A 329 23.29 7.81 -6.70
N SER A 330 22.23 7.69 -7.49
CA SER A 330 22.22 8.07 -8.91
C SER A 330 22.49 9.57 -9.14
N SER A 331 23.08 9.89 -10.30
CA SER A 331 23.63 11.22 -10.58
C SER A 331 22.60 12.30 -10.98
N VAL A 332 21.30 11.99 -10.95
CA VAL A 332 20.24 12.83 -11.54
C VAL A 332 19.75 13.91 -10.56
N ASP A 333 19.91 13.73 -9.25
CA ASP A 333 19.50 14.71 -8.23
C ASP A 333 20.63 15.69 -7.80
N MET A 334 21.71 15.72 -8.58
CA MET A 334 23.03 16.20 -8.12
C MET A 334 23.30 17.72 -8.20
N ASN A 335 22.27 18.55 -8.46
CA ASN A 335 22.46 19.99 -8.70
C ASN A 335 21.91 20.91 -7.60
N LYS A 336 21.50 20.38 -6.45
CA LYS A 336 21.17 21.20 -5.27
C LYS A 336 22.10 20.87 -4.12
N GLU A 337 22.59 21.89 -3.43
CA GLU A 337 23.33 21.80 -2.15
C GLU A 337 22.47 21.25 -0.99
N GLU A 338 21.47 20.42 -1.28
CA GLU A 338 20.60 19.79 -0.29
C GLU A 338 21.30 18.56 0.29
N GLN A 339 21.27 18.44 1.62
CA GLN A 339 21.77 17.26 2.32
C GLN A 339 20.96 16.03 1.91
N LEU A 340 21.65 14.93 1.56
CA LEU A 340 21.00 13.67 1.21
C LEU A 340 20.46 13.00 2.48
N HIS A 341 19.19 12.57 2.42
CA HIS A 341 18.54 11.89 3.52
C HIS A 341 18.21 10.44 3.16
N PHE A 342 18.28 9.57 4.15
CA PHE A 342 17.79 8.20 4.02
C PHE A 342 16.26 8.15 4.03
N GLU A 343 15.68 7.25 3.26
CA GLU A 343 14.25 6.93 3.29
C GLU A 343 14.04 5.54 3.88
N PHE A 344 12.84 5.27 4.41
CA PHE A 344 12.51 3.92 4.89
C PHE A 344 12.52 2.94 3.71
N LEU A 345 13.33 1.89 3.81
CA LEU A 345 13.39 0.83 2.79
C LEU A 345 12.08 0.04 2.70
N SER A 346 11.39 -0.07 3.84
CA SER A 346 10.06 -0.67 3.94
C SER A 346 9.15 0.22 4.78
N GLN A 347 8.88 -0.16 6.02
CA GLN A 347 8.01 0.56 6.95
C GLN A 347 8.70 0.69 8.30
N PRO A 348 8.29 1.65 9.16
CA PRO A 348 8.86 1.78 10.49
C PRO A 348 8.41 0.63 11.40
N PHE A 349 9.38 -0.12 11.92
CA PHE A 349 9.17 -1.29 12.79
C PHE A 349 9.25 -0.95 14.27
N HIS A 350 8.78 -1.88 15.12
CA HIS A 350 9.01 -1.78 16.56
C HIS A 350 10.48 -2.00 16.90
N SER A 351 11.03 -1.11 17.74
CA SER A 351 12.44 -1.20 18.18
C SER A 351 12.63 -1.95 19.51
N LYS A 352 11.51 -2.26 20.18
CA LYS A 352 11.46 -2.98 21.46
C LYS A 352 10.27 -3.94 21.49
N SER A 353 10.23 -4.76 22.54
CA SER A 353 9.17 -5.73 22.84
C SER A 353 7.75 -5.22 22.56
N ILE A 354 7.01 -5.98 21.75
CA ILE A 354 5.57 -5.80 21.55
C ILE A 354 4.86 -6.34 22.79
N THR A 355 4.09 -5.51 23.47
CA THR A 355 3.41 -5.87 24.72
C THR A 355 1.93 -6.19 24.52
N GLY A 356 1.32 -5.62 23.49
CA GLY A 356 -0.10 -5.77 23.19
C GLY A 356 -0.34 -6.04 21.71
N LEU A 357 -1.37 -6.82 21.42
CA LEU A 357 -1.82 -7.18 20.08
C LEU A 357 -3.35 -7.28 20.10
N SER A 358 -4.03 -6.60 19.18
CA SER A 358 -5.49 -6.70 19.04
C SER A 358 -5.91 -6.66 17.59
N VAL A 359 -6.92 -7.46 17.23
CA VAL A 359 -7.44 -7.56 15.84
C VAL A 359 -8.81 -6.91 15.73
N CYS A 360 -9.08 -6.23 14.63
CA CYS A 360 -10.40 -5.67 14.31
C CYS A 360 -11.31 -6.72 13.67
N ILE A 361 -12.61 -6.67 13.97
CA ILE A 361 -13.60 -7.59 13.42
C ILE A 361 -14.08 -7.12 12.04
N ARG A 362 -14.39 -5.83 11.90
CA ARG A 362 -15.01 -5.27 10.67
C ARG A 362 -14.01 -4.78 9.63
N LYS A 363 -12.74 -4.61 9.98
CA LYS A 363 -11.68 -4.13 9.08
C LYS A 363 -10.46 -5.05 9.15
N PRO A 364 -9.65 -5.13 8.09
CA PRO A 364 -8.45 -5.97 8.08
C PRO A 364 -7.29 -5.33 8.84
N LEU A 365 -7.54 -4.85 10.06
CA LEU A 365 -6.58 -4.12 10.88
C LEU A 365 -6.15 -4.91 12.12
N VAL A 366 -4.88 -4.78 12.46
CA VAL A 366 -4.29 -5.22 13.73
C VAL A 366 -3.54 -4.05 14.37
N ALA A 367 -3.72 -3.88 15.68
CA ALA A 367 -2.97 -2.91 16.46
C ALA A 367 -1.91 -3.59 17.31
N THR A 368 -0.74 -2.96 17.40
CA THR A 368 0.34 -3.35 18.29
C THR A 368 0.75 -2.19 19.18
N SER A 369 1.08 -2.49 20.43
CA SER A 369 1.73 -1.55 21.38
C SER A 369 3.08 -2.09 21.80
N SER A 370 4.04 -1.21 22.07
CA SER A 370 5.40 -1.60 22.46
C SER A 370 5.99 -0.66 23.51
N LEU A 371 7.03 -1.17 24.18
CA LEU A 371 7.90 -0.42 25.08
C LEU A 371 8.77 0.63 24.35
N ASP A 372 8.73 0.66 23.01
CA ASP A 372 9.29 1.75 22.21
C ASP A 372 8.43 3.02 22.22
N GLN A 373 7.42 3.07 23.11
CA GLN A 373 6.49 4.18 23.28
C GLN A 373 5.60 4.45 22.06
N SER A 374 5.47 3.48 21.15
CA SER A 374 4.64 3.63 19.96
C SER A 374 3.46 2.68 19.92
N VAL A 375 2.44 3.13 19.20
CA VAL A 375 1.28 2.32 18.78
C VAL A 375 1.23 2.33 17.27
N ARG A 376 1.09 1.12 16.70
CA ARG A 376 1.08 0.90 15.24
C ARG A 376 -0.18 0.15 14.83
N ILE A 377 -0.78 0.57 13.72
CA ILE A 377 -1.93 -0.07 13.10
C ILE A 377 -1.50 -0.64 11.75
N TRP A 378 -1.54 -1.96 11.63
CA TRP A 378 -1.16 -2.68 10.43
C TRP A 378 -2.39 -3.21 9.73
N ASN A 379 -2.36 -3.19 8.41
CA ASN A 379 -3.31 -3.90 7.59
C ASN A 379 -2.74 -5.25 7.21
N TYR A 380 -3.36 -6.32 7.70
CA TYR A 380 -2.82 -7.68 7.52
C TYR A 380 -3.11 -8.25 6.11
N GLU A 381 -4.05 -7.67 5.36
CA GLU A 381 -4.32 -8.07 3.97
C GLU A 381 -3.37 -7.38 2.99
N THR A 382 -3.24 -6.05 3.10
CA THR A 382 -2.36 -5.26 2.23
C THR A 382 -0.89 -5.35 2.64
N LYS A 383 -0.62 -5.78 3.88
CA LYS A 383 0.72 -5.89 4.50
C LYS A 383 1.41 -4.53 4.64
N VAL A 384 0.61 -3.51 4.96
CA VAL A 384 1.07 -2.13 5.11
C VAL A 384 0.73 -1.56 6.48
N LEU A 385 1.63 -0.77 7.03
CA LEU A 385 1.41 0.09 8.18
C LEU A 385 0.52 1.26 7.76
N GLU A 386 -0.71 1.29 8.29
CA GLU A 386 -1.70 2.34 7.99
C GLU A 386 -1.50 3.56 8.88
N LEU A 387 -1.29 3.36 10.18
CA LEU A 387 -1.12 4.44 11.15
C LEU A 387 0.02 4.14 12.13
N TYR A 388 0.75 5.18 12.51
CA TYR A 388 1.82 5.15 13.49
C TYR A 388 1.75 6.40 14.38
N LYS A 389 1.89 6.20 15.69
CA LYS A 389 2.05 7.30 16.63
C LYS A 389 2.99 6.94 17.76
N GLU A 390 3.90 7.85 18.06
CA GLU A 390 4.81 7.80 19.21
C GLU A 390 4.26 8.68 20.35
N PHE A 391 4.43 8.20 21.57
CA PHE A 391 3.96 8.81 22.81
C PHE A 391 5.14 9.04 23.76
N GLN A 392 4.94 9.83 24.82
CA GLN A 392 5.97 10.07 25.83
C GLN A 392 6.09 8.89 26.82
N GLU A 393 5.00 8.17 27.03
CA GLU A 393 4.90 7.06 27.96
C GLU A 393 4.91 5.70 27.23
N GLU A 394 5.42 4.67 27.91
CA GLU A 394 5.37 3.30 27.41
C GLU A 394 3.92 2.78 27.35
N ALA A 395 3.57 2.14 26.23
CA ALA A 395 2.29 1.49 26.04
C ALA A 395 2.41 0.00 26.43
N HIS A 396 1.62 -0.44 27.41
CA HIS A 396 1.64 -1.81 27.92
C HIS A 396 0.57 -2.69 27.29
N SER A 397 -0.61 -2.16 26.98
CA SER A 397 -1.70 -2.93 26.39
C SER A 397 -2.43 -2.16 25.30
N VAL A 398 -3.04 -2.88 24.36
CA VAL A 398 -3.82 -2.30 23.26
C VAL A 398 -5.04 -3.15 22.97
N ALA A 399 -6.17 -2.49 22.71
CA ALA A 399 -7.40 -3.13 22.24
C ALA A 399 -8.02 -2.30 21.12
N LEU A 400 -8.36 -2.95 20.01
CA LEU A 400 -9.12 -2.35 18.92
C LEU A 400 -10.60 -2.56 19.13
N HIS A 401 -11.38 -1.50 18.92
CA HIS A 401 -12.83 -1.63 18.90
C HIS A 401 -13.26 -2.42 17.65
N PRO A 402 -14.30 -3.28 17.72
CA PRO A 402 -14.78 -4.10 16.60
C PRO A 402 -15.06 -3.34 15.29
N THR A 403 -15.37 -2.04 15.36
CA THR A 403 -15.60 -1.17 14.19
C THR A 403 -14.32 -0.72 13.49
N GLY A 404 -13.17 -0.75 14.15
CA GLY A 404 -11.91 -0.23 13.62
C GLY A 404 -11.86 1.29 13.49
N LEU A 405 -12.63 2.02 14.31
CA LEU A 405 -12.61 3.49 14.41
C LEU A 405 -12.04 3.99 15.74
N PHE A 406 -12.00 3.13 16.76
CA PHE A 406 -11.52 3.46 18.09
C PHE A 406 -10.46 2.46 18.55
N ILE A 407 -9.53 2.96 19.35
CA ILE A 407 -8.48 2.16 19.96
C ILE A 407 -8.33 2.56 21.43
N LEU A 408 -8.14 1.56 22.28
CA LEU A 408 -7.89 1.74 23.70
C LEU A 408 -6.44 1.33 23.99
N VAL A 409 -5.67 2.22 24.60
CA VAL A 409 -4.24 1.99 24.89
C VAL A 409 -3.99 2.22 26.37
N GLY A 410 -3.42 1.22 27.02
CA GLY A 410 -2.99 1.28 28.41
C GLY A 410 -1.56 1.77 28.51
N PHE A 411 -1.36 2.99 29.03
CA PHE A 411 -0.03 3.53 29.31
C PHE A 411 0.34 3.32 30.78
N SER A 412 1.60 3.63 31.10
CA SER A 412 2.09 3.64 32.48
C SER A 412 1.33 4.61 33.39
N ASP A 413 0.92 5.78 32.85
CA ASP A 413 0.22 6.84 33.57
C ASP A 413 -1.30 6.64 33.61
N LYS A 414 -1.92 6.42 32.44
CA LYS A 414 -3.37 6.44 32.24
C LYS A 414 -3.80 5.46 31.16
N LEU A 415 -5.09 5.16 31.13
CA LEU A 415 -5.73 4.47 30.03
C LEU A 415 -6.35 5.52 29.09
N ARG A 416 -6.00 5.47 27.81
CA ARG A 416 -6.44 6.45 26.81
C ARG A 416 -7.28 5.77 25.74
N LEU A 417 -8.46 6.33 25.47
CA LEU A 417 -9.33 5.94 24.36
C LEU A 417 -9.19 6.98 23.25
N MET A 418 -8.86 6.51 22.06
CA MET A 418 -8.43 7.31 20.94
C MET A 418 -9.24 6.98 19.69
N ASN A 419 -9.36 7.98 18.81
CA ASN A 419 -9.96 7.87 17.50
C ASN A 419 -8.88 7.52 16.47
N LEU A 420 -9.16 6.55 15.61
CA LEU A 420 -8.38 6.24 14.41
C LEU A 420 -8.91 7.11 13.27
N VAL A 421 -8.22 8.22 13.03
CA VAL A 421 -8.52 9.16 11.94
C VAL A 421 -7.65 8.78 10.72
N ILE A 422 -7.97 9.30 9.54
CA ILE A 422 -7.26 8.97 8.28
C ILE A 422 -5.73 9.04 8.37
N ASP A 423 -5.17 10.06 9.03
CA ASP A 423 -3.73 10.31 9.06
C ASP A 423 -3.12 10.30 10.49
N ASP A 424 -3.93 10.09 11.55
CA ASP A 424 -3.44 10.20 12.93
C ASP A 424 -4.29 9.42 13.95
N ILE A 425 -3.69 9.11 15.10
CA ILE A 425 -4.35 8.52 16.27
C ILE A 425 -4.57 9.61 17.32
N ARG A 426 -5.82 10.04 17.54
CA ARG A 426 -6.13 11.20 18.40
C ARG A 426 -6.83 10.79 19.69
N THR A 427 -6.25 11.13 20.84
CA THR A 427 -6.89 10.93 22.15
C THR A 427 -8.16 11.76 22.25
N PHE A 428 -9.27 11.11 22.61
CA PHE A 428 -10.52 11.83 22.87
C PHE A 428 -11.03 11.64 24.31
N LYS A 429 -10.62 10.56 25.00
CA LYS A 429 -10.99 10.32 26.39
C LYS A 429 -9.86 9.66 27.17
N GLU A 430 -9.67 10.08 28.41
CA GLU A 430 -8.71 9.48 29.35
C GLU A 430 -9.43 8.94 30.59
N PHE A 431 -8.92 7.83 31.11
CA PHE A 431 -9.39 7.18 32.33
C PHE A 431 -8.23 7.10 33.33
N THR A 432 -8.54 7.30 34.62
CA THR A 432 -7.57 7.30 35.72
C THR A 432 -7.13 5.90 36.16
N VAL A 433 -6.94 4.99 35.20
CA VAL A 433 -6.43 3.64 35.40
C VAL A 433 -4.93 3.65 35.10
N ARG A 434 -4.10 3.49 36.13
CA ARG A 434 -2.63 3.51 35.99
C ARG A 434 -2.08 2.13 35.68
N SER A 435 -0.98 2.08 34.92
CA SER A 435 -0.25 0.86 34.55
C SER A 435 -1.19 -0.27 34.11
N CYS A 436 -2.03 0.04 33.12
CA CYS A 436 -2.97 -0.93 32.59
C CYS A 436 -2.21 -2.00 31.81
N GLN A 437 -2.05 -3.19 32.41
CA GLN A 437 -1.24 -4.28 31.83
C GLN A 437 -2.01 -5.08 30.77
N GLU A 438 -3.34 -5.07 30.84
CA GLU A 438 -4.22 -5.76 29.90
C GLU A 438 -5.51 -4.96 29.71
N CYS A 439 -5.93 -4.80 28.46
CA CYS A 439 -7.24 -4.23 28.13
C CYS A 439 -7.84 -4.98 26.95
N ALA A 440 -9.17 -5.08 26.93
CA ALA A 440 -9.88 -5.78 25.85
C ALA A 440 -11.30 -5.21 25.68
N PHE A 441 -11.72 -4.99 24.44
CA PHE A 441 -13.11 -4.72 24.10
C PHE A 441 -13.93 -6.01 24.10
N SER A 442 -15.21 -5.88 24.42
CA SER A 442 -16.19 -6.93 24.16
C SER A 442 -16.41 -7.09 22.64
N HIS A 443 -16.87 -8.25 22.18
CA HIS A 443 -17.07 -8.55 20.76
C HIS A 443 -18.14 -7.65 20.11
N GLY A 444 -19.16 -7.27 20.87
CA GLY A 444 -20.17 -6.28 20.48
C GLY A 444 -19.69 -4.83 20.60
N GLY A 445 -18.56 -4.56 21.24
CA GLY A 445 -17.97 -3.23 21.39
C GLY A 445 -18.69 -2.29 22.37
N HIS A 446 -19.71 -2.77 23.08
CA HIS A 446 -20.47 -1.95 24.02
C HIS A 446 -19.79 -1.82 25.39
N LEU A 447 -18.89 -2.75 25.73
CA LEU A 447 -18.09 -2.75 26.96
C LEU A 447 -16.60 -2.86 26.65
N PHE A 448 -15.78 -2.40 27.59
CA PHE A 448 -14.35 -2.72 27.63
C PHE A 448 -13.88 -3.02 29.06
N ALA A 449 -12.91 -3.92 29.16
CA ALA A 449 -12.24 -4.29 30.40
C ALA A 449 -10.85 -3.66 30.45
N ALA A 450 -10.47 -3.14 31.61
CA ALA A 450 -9.17 -2.58 31.90
C ALA A 450 -8.62 -3.12 33.23
N VAL A 451 -7.45 -3.74 33.17
CA VAL A 451 -6.82 -4.36 34.34
C VAL A 451 -5.93 -3.35 35.05
N SER A 452 -6.15 -3.13 36.35
CA SER A 452 -5.27 -2.36 37.23
C SER A 452 -4.78 -3.22 38.38
N GLY A 453 -3.57 -3.78 38.24
CA GLY A 453 -3.00 -4.69 39.22
C GLY A 453 -3.81 -5.99 39.35
N ASN A 454 -4.57 -6.11 40.44
CA ASN A 454 -5.40 -7.28 40.76
C ASN A 454 -6.91 -7.05 40.57
N ILE A 455 -7.31 -5.86 40.12
CA ILE A 455 -8.72 -5.49 39.89
C ILE A 455 -8.95 -5.34 38.40
N ILE A 456 -10.11 -5.82 37.92
CA ILE A 456 -10.55 -5.63 36.54
C ILE A 456 -11.72 -4.65 36.55
N HIS A 457 -11.55 -3.52 35.87
CA HIS A 457 -12.57 -2.50 35.73
C HIS A 457 -13.33 -2.71 34.41
N ILE A 458 -14.66 -2.73 34.44
CA ILE A 458 -15.52 -2.81 33.26
C ILE A 458 -16.19 -1.45 33.05
N TYR A 459 -16.01 -0.90 31.85
CA TYR A 459 -16.56 0.40 31.45
C TYR A 459 -17.53 0.25 30.28
N SER A 460 -18.50 1.16 30.21
CA SER A 460 -19.35 1.35 29.03
C SER A 460 -18.62 2.17 27.98
N VAL A 461 -18.63 1.72 26.72
CA VAL A 461 -18.12 2.53 25.60
C VAL A 461 -19.07 3.68 25.26
N THR A 462 -20.36 3.56 25.59
CA THR A 462 -21.36 4.59 25.26
C THR A 462 -21.42 5.71 26.30
N SER A 463 -21.37 5.39 27.60
CA SER A 463 -21.41 6.40 28.67
C SER A 463 -20.02 6.80 29.19
N PHE A 464 -18.98 6.01 28.92
CA PHE A 464 -17.63 6.16 29.50
C PHE A 464 -17.59 6.06 31.03
N GLU A 465 -18.61 5.48 31.64
CA GLU A 465 -18.69 5.25 33.08
C GLU A 465 -18.25 3.84 33.44
N ASN A 466 -17.69 3.69 34.64
CA ASN A 466 -17.36 2.39 35.21
C ASN A 466 -18.65 1.70 35.68
N ILE A 467 -18.97 0.55 35.10
CA ILE A 467 -20.18 -0.21 35.43
C ILE A 467 -19.87 -1.22 36.54
N LEU A 468 -18.74 -1.94 36.45
CA LEU A 468 -18.38 -3.01 37.39
C LEU A 468 -16.90 -3.00 37.73
N ASN A 469 -16.60 -3.43 38.95
CA ASN A 469 -15.25 -3.67 39.45
C ASN A 469 -15.13 -5.11 39.94
N LEU A 470 -14.47 -5.96 39.15
CA LEU A 470 -14.26 -7.36 39.48
C LEU A 470 -13.07 -7.47 40.43
N LYS A 471 -13.35 -7.83 41.68
CA LYS A 471 -12.37 -7.98 42.75
C LYS A 471 -12.33 -9.44 43.20
N GLY A 472 -11.15 -10.05 43.19
CA GLY A 472 -10.98 -11.45 43.63
C GLY A 472 -9.57 -12.01 43.48
N HIS A 473 -8.78 -11.50 42.53
CA HIS A 473 -7.38 -11.91 42.41
C HIS A 473 -6.53 -11.35 43.55
N ASN A 474 -5.63 -12.19 44.06
CA ASN A 474 -4.63 -11.83 45.07
C ASN A 474 -3.29 -11.44 44.44
N GLY A 475 -3.10 -11.77 43.16
CA GLY A 475 -1.92 -11.43 42.36
C GLY A 475 -2.27 -10.50 41.20
N LYS A 476 -1.25 -10.09 40.44
CA LYS A 476 -1.48 -9.32 39.21
C LYS A 476 -2.21 -10.19 38.18
N VAL A 477 -3.27 -9.65 37.59
CA VAL A 477 -3.97 -10.30 36.46
C VAL A 477 -3.10 -10.16 35.22
N ARG A 478 -2.94 -11.25 34.46
CA ARG A 478 -2.06 -11.33 33.28
C ARG A 478 -2.80 -11.54 31.97
N GLY A 479 -3.95 -12.20 32.01
CA GLY A 479 -4.78 -12.42 30.82
C GLY A 479 -6.25 -12.25 31.15
N ILE A 480 -6.98 -11.70 30.19
CA ILE A 480 -8.44 -11.63 30.21
C ILE A 480 -8.97 -12.02 28.82
N GLU A 481 -10.13 -12.67 28.77
CA GLU A 481 -10.81 -12.96 27.51
C GLU A 481 -12.33 -12.85 27.69
N TRP A 482 -12.99 -12.21 26.74
CA TRP A 482 -14.45 -12.11 26.69
C TRP A 482 -15.05 -13.35 26.02
N SER A 483 -16.22 -13.79 26.47
CA SER A 483 -17.00 -14.78 25.72
C SER A 483 -17.55 -14.19 24.42
N LEU A 484 -17.85 -15.04 23.43
CA LEU A 484 -18.37 -14.59 22.12
C LEU A 484 -19.73 -13.87 22.21
N ASP A 485 -20.49 -14.13 23.27
CA ASP A 485 -21.79 -13.50 23.56
C ASP A 485 -21.69 -12.30 24.51
N ASP A 486 -20.48 -11.90 24.91
CA ASP A 486 -20.17 -10.83 25.88
C ASP A 486 -20.78 -11.02 27.28
N SER A 487 -21.38 -12.17 27.58
CA SER A 487 -22.05 -12.43 28.87
C SER A 487 -21.11 -12.86 29.99
N ARG A 488 -19.90 -13.31 29.62
CA ARG A 488 -18.88 -13.80 30.53
C ARG A 488 -17.53 -13.22 30.20
N LEU A 489 -16.69 -13.13 31.23
CA LEU A 489 -15.29 -12.75 31.13
C LEU A 489 -14.48 -13.76 31.92
N VAL A 490 -13.39 -14.27 31.36
CA VAL A 490 -12.44 -15.10 32.09
C VAL A 490 -11.17 -14.30 32.35
N SER A 491 -10.58 -14.50 33.52
CA SER A 491 -9.33 -13.88 33.91
C SER A 491 -8.36 -14.88 34.53
N CYS A 492 -7.07 -14.68 34.28
CA CYS A 492 -5.99 -15.45 34.90
C CYS A 492 -4.90 -14.56 35.48
N GLY A 493 -4.25 -15.00 36.55
CA GLY A 493 -3.29 -14.19 37.31
C GLY A 493 -2.10 -14.94 37.89
N MET A 494 -1.16 -14.15 38.43
CA MET A 494 0.04 -14.64 39.12
C MET A 494 -0.24 -15.35 40.45
N ASP A 495 -1.46 -15.25 40.97
CA ASP A 495 -1.93 -15.98 42.14
C ASP A 495 -2.27 -17.45 41.85
N GLY A 496 -2.17 -17.88 40.59
CA GLY A 496 -2.50 -19.23 40.17
C GLY A 496 -3.99 -19.49 40.12
N ALA A 497 -4.81 -18.45 40.04
CA ALA A 497 -6.24 -18.56 39.89
C ALA A 497 -6.68 -18.29 38.45
N VAL A 498 -7.68 -19.04 38.00
CA VAL A 498 -8.49 -18.75 36.81
C VAL A 498 -9.92 -18.54 37.29
N TYR A 499 -10.48 -17.36 37.02
CA TYR A 499 -11.85 -17.01 37.40
C TYR A 499 -12.71 -16.78 36.17
N GLU A 500 -13.96 -17.24 36.23
CA GLU A 500 -15.01 -16.89 35.29
C GLU A 500 -15.99 -15.91 35.96
N TRP A 501 -16.28 -14.81 35.28
CA TRP A 501 -17.10 -13.71 35.79
C TRP A 501 -18.34 -13.56 34.92
N ASN A 502 -19.47 -13.26 35.56
CA ASN A 502 -20.67 -12.80 34.87
C ASN A 502 -20.59 -11.29 34.65
N THR A 503 -20.70 -10.84 33.40
CA THR A 503 -20.46 -9.43 33.03
C THR A 503 -21.65 -8.51 33.30
N GLN A 504 -22.85 -9.06 33.56
CA GLN A 504 -24.02 -8.27 33.96
C GLN A 504 -24.08 -8.02 35.47
N THR A 505 -23.67 -9.01 36.27
CA THR A 505 -23.80 -8.97 37.74
C THR A 505 -22.49 -8.70 38.45
N GLY A 506 -21.35 -8.89 37.79
CA GLY A 506 -20.01 -8.81 38.37
C GLY A 506 -19.66 -9.95 39.33
N LYS A 507 -20.50 -10.99 39.42
CA LYS A 507 -20.28 -12.14 40.31
C LYS A 507 -19.37 -13.18 39.65
N ARG A 508 -18.59 -13.89 40.48
CA ARG A 508 -17.82 -15.07 40.08
C ARG A 508 -18.75 -16.25 39.84
N LEU A 509 -18.60 -16.91 38.70
CA LEU A 509 -19.34 -18.12 38.31
C LEU A 509 -18.55 -19.40 38.60
N SER A 510 -17.25 -19.38 38.31
CA SER A 510 -16.34 -20.53 38.41
C SER A 510 -14.99 -20.07 38.93
N GLU A 511 -14.33 -20.91 39.72
CA GLU A 511 -12.95 -20.71 40.17
C GLU A 511 -12.13 -21.99 40.08
N SER A 512 -10.92 -21.90 39.53
CA SER A 512 -9.93 -22.97 39.51
C SER A 512 -8.60 -22.42 39.99
N VAL A 513 -8.08 -22.95 41.11
CA VAL A 513 -6.89 -22.41 41.79
C VAL A 513 -5.81 -23.47 41.91
N LEU A 514 -4.64 -23.17 41.38
CA LEU A 514 -3.43 -23.98 41.48
C LEU A 514 -2.24 -23.10 41.89
N LYS A 515 -1.98 -23.05 43.20
CA LYS A 515 -0.99 -22.12 43.80
C LYS A 515 0.46 -22.30 43.30
N SER A 516 0.79 -23.45 42.71
CA SER A 516 2.13 -23.73 42.18
C SER A 516 2.36 -23.19 40.76
N CYS A 517 1.32 -22.68 40.08
CA CYS A 517 1.42 -22.14 38.72
C CYS A 517 1.05 -20.66 38.72
N SER A 518 1.82 -19.83 38.01
CA SER A 518 1.42 -18.48 37.65
C SER A 518 0.88 -18.52 36.21
N TYR A 519 -0.42 -18.33 36.05
CA TYR A 519 -1.04 -18.32 34.72
C TYR A 519 -0.72 -17.02 33.98
N THR A 520 -0.39 -17.14 32.69
CA THR A 520 -0.01 -16.02 31.82
C THR A 520 -1.02 -15.79 30.69
N GLY A 521 -1.67 -16.86 30.22
CA GLY A 521 -2.64 -16.81 29.13
C GLY A 521 -3.88 -17.63 29.46
N VAL A 522 -5.03 -17.18 28.96
CA VAL A 522 -6.31 -17.85 29.12
C VAL A 522 -7.15 -17.63 27.88
N ALA A 523 -7.97 -18.61 27.51
CA ALA A 523 -8.90 -18.50 26.39
C ALA A 523 -10.17 -19.34 26.59
N PHE A 524 -11.25 -18.94 25.93
CA PHE A 524 -12.46 -19.76 25.84
C PHE A 524 -12.34 -20.82 24.73
N SER A 525 -12.98 -21.97 24.93
CA SER A 525 -13.30 -22.86 23.81
C SER A 525 -14.34 -22.23 22.88
N SER A 526 -14.41 -22.72 21.64
CA SER A 526 -15.35 -22.22 20.63
C SER A 526 -16.83 -22.28 21.07
N ASP A 527 -17.18 -23.21 21.96
CA ASP A 527 -18.52 -23.36 22.54
C ASP A 527 -18.72 -22.58 23.85
N CYS A 528 -17.71 -21.84 24.31
CA CYS A 528 -17.69 -21.08 25.57
C CYS A 528 -18.01 -21.91 26.83
N LYS A 529 -17.86 -23.24 26.78
CA LYS A 529 -18.13 -24.14 27.92
C LYS A 529 -16.89 -24.47 28.73
N THR A 530 -15.73 -24.51 28.08
CA THR A 530 -14.45 -24.85 28.70
C THR A 530 -13.48 -23.69 28.59
N ILE A 531 -12.56 -23.63 29.54
CA ILE A 531 -11.54 -22.60 29.64
C ILE A 531 -10.19 -23.27 29.44
N LEU A 532 -9.38 -22.73 28.54
CA LEU A 532 -8.01 -23.16 28.32
C LEU A 532 -7.05 -22.20 29.02
N ALA A 533 -6.09 -22.72 29.78
CA ALA A 533 -5.15 -21.90 30.54
C ALA A 533 -3.71 -22.43 30.40
N VAL A 534 -2.75 -21.49 30.37
CA VAL A 534 -1.31 -21.76 30.32
C VAL A 534 -0.55 -20.89 31.31
N GLY A 535 0.59 -21.39 31.79
CA GLY A 535 1.44 -20.66 32.70
C GLY A 535 2.83 -21.28 32.91
N THR A 536 3.40 -21.01 34.07
CA THR A 536 4.77 -21.40 34.45
C THR A 536 4.96 -22.89 34.69
N ASP A 537 3.87 -23.67 34.79
CA ASP A 537 3.90 -25.12 34.99
C ASP A 537 4.15 -25.92 33.71
N LEU A 538 4.39 -25.24 32.58
CA LEU A 538 4.72 -25.84 31.28
C LEU A 538 3.58 -26.65 30.65
N MET A 539 2.37 -26.56 31.21
CA MET A 539 1.20 -27.35 30.81
C MET A 539 0.15 -26.47 30.13
N LEU A 540 -0.58 -27.03 29.16
CA LEU A 540 -1.87 -26.49 28.73
C LEU A 540 -2.99 -27.26 29.44
N LYS A 541 -3.88 -26.53 30.13
CA LYS A 541 -4.97 -27.10 30.92
C LYS A 541 -6.32 -26.74 30.34
N GLU A 542 -7.21 -27.72 30.32
CA GLU A 542 -8.63 -27.55 30.01
C GLU A 542 -9.44 -27.64 31.30
N ILE A 543 -10.10 -26.54 31.64
CA ILE A 543 -10.83 -26.33 32.88
C ILE A 543 -12.31 -26.26 32.53
N GLN A 544 -13.12 -27.06 33.21
CA GLN A 544 -14.57 -27.02 33.13
C GLN A 544 -15.16 -27.28 34.52
N ASP A 545 -16.25 -26.59 34.87
CA ASP A 545 -16.96 -26.82 36.13
C ASP A 545 -16.04 -26.79 37.38
N CYS A 546 -15.13 -25.82 37.42
CA CYS A 546 -14.10 -25.62 38.47
C CYS A 546 -13.02 -26.72 38.57
N GLN A 547 -12.96 -27.67 37.63
CA GLN A 547 -11.99 -28.77 37.64
C GLN A 547 -11.14 -28.81 36.37
N VAL A 548 -9.89 -29.27 36.49
CA VAL A 548 -9.02 -29.53 35.34
C VAL A 548 -9.43 -30.88 34.75
N LEU A 549 -10.02 -30.87 33.55
CA LEU A 549 -10.47 -32.06 32.84
C LEU A 549 -9.32 -32.77 32.13
N ARG A 550 -8.45 -31.99 31.48
CA ARG A 550 -7.33 -32.50 30.68
C ARG A 550 -6.11 -31.61 30.85
N GLU A 551 -4.95 -32.24 30.85
CA GLU A 551 -3.65 -31.58 30.81
C GLU A 551 -2.86 -32.12 29.61
N VAL A 552 -2.39 -31.21 28.77
CA VAL A 552 -1.41 -31.55 27.73
C VAL A 552 -0.04 -31.69 28.42
N PRO A 553 0.73 -32.75 28.14
CA PRO A 553 1.98 -33.04 28.85
C PRO A 553 2.99 -31.89 28.83
N PRO A 554 3.88 -31.80 29.82
CA PRO A 554 4.75 -30.64 29.96
C PRO A 554 5.82 -30.65 28.88
N ASP A 555 6.12 -29.46 28.37
CA ASP A 555 7.20 -29.21 27.43
C ASP A 555 8.50 -28.78 28.14
N GLU A 556 9.59 -28.61 27.37
CA GLU A 556 10.87 -28.07 27.90
C GLU A 556 10.76 -26.58 28.29
N VAL A 557 9.74 -25.86 27.77
CA VAL A 557 9.63 -24.40 27.84
C VAL A 557 8.20 -23.99 28.19
N ALA A 558 8.05 -22.92 28.99
CA ALA A 558 6.75 -22.44 29.45
C ALA A 558 5.92 -21.84 28.31
N HIS A 559 4.60 -22.05 28.37
CA HIS A 559 3.65 -21.45 27.45
C HIS A 559 3.23 -20.06 27.95
N THR A 560 3.28 -19.06 27.07
CA THR A 560 3.08 -17.65 27.41
C THR A 560 1.74 -17.10 26.92
N ALA A 561 1.28 -17.53 25.73
CA ALA A 561 0.09 -17.02 25.07
C ALA A 561 -0.77 -18.14 24.47
N LEU A 562 -2.07 -17.89 24.31
CA LEU A 562 -3.06 -18.80 23.73
C LEU A 562 -3.89 -18.11 22.66
N ALA A 563 -4.28 -18.85 21.63
CA ALA A 563 -5.31 -18.44 20.69
C ALA A 563 -6.11 -19.67 20.20
N VAL A 564 -7.43 -19.59 20.27
CA VAL A 564 -8.32 -20.72 19.95
C VAL A 564 -9.13 -20.40 18.69
N SER A 565 -9.18 -21.33 17.73
CA SER A 565 -10.05 -21.17 16.57
C SER A 565 -11.53 -21.18 17.00
N ARG A 566 -12.33 -20.24 16.49
CA ARG A 566 -13.79 -20.19 16.66
C ARG A 566 -14.51 -21.36 15.99
N SER A 567 -13.92 -22.01 14.99
CA SER A 567 -14.41 -23.29 14.46
C SER A 567 -14.18 -24.46 15.42
N GLY A 568 -13.40 -24.28 16.49
CA GLY A 568 -13.13 -25.31 17.49
C GLY A 568 -12.28 -26.46 16.96
N ARG A 569 -11.40 -26.21 16.00
CA ARG A 569 -10.58 -27.26 15.36
C ARG A 569 -9.12 -27.25 15.78
N VAL A 570 -8.58 -26.09 16.18
CA VAL A 570 -7.17 -25.92 16.55
C VAL A 570 -7.02 -24.92 17.71
N VAL A 571 -6.04 -25.19 18.57
CA VAL A 571 -5.54 -24.30 19.62
C VAL A 571 -4.07 -24.02 19.30
N PHE A 572 -3.71 -22.75 19.28
CA PHE A 572 -2.33 -22.31 19.17
C PHE A 572 -1.78 -21.89 20.53
N THR A 573 -0.57 -22.31 20.83
CA THR A 573 0.15 -21.90 22.05
C THR A 573 1.49 -21.28 21.69
N GLY A 574 1.82 -20.16 22.31
CA GLY A 574 3.14 -19.52 22.20
C GLY A 574 4.01 -19.91 23.39
N SER A 575 5.32 -20.03 23.21
CA SER A 575 6.27 -20.33 24.29
C SER A 575 7.18 -19.15 24.62
N SER A 576 7.86 -19.22 25.77
CA SER A 576 8.90 -18.27 26.15
C SER A 576 10.18 -18.38 25.31
N SER A 577 10.33 -19.40 24.46
CA SER A 577 11.43 -19.54 23.50
C SER A 577 11.08 -19.05 22.08
N GLY A 578 9.89 -18.50 21.88
CA GLY A 578 9.44 -18.01 20.57
C GLY A 578 8.89 -19.09 19.64
N THR A 579 8.65 -20.31 20.14
CA THR A 579 8.00 -21.39 19.39
C THR A 579 6.48 -21.26 19.45
N ILE A 580 5.80 -21.53 18.34
CA ILE A 580 4.35 -21.66 18.27
C ILE A 580 3.99 -23.13 18.11
N LYS A 581 3.03 -23.64 18.89
CA LYS A 581 2.50 -24.99 18.72
C LYS A 581 1.07 -24.93 18.21
N ALA A 582 0.79 -25.72 17.18
CA ALA A 582 -0.56 -25.98 16.69
C ALA A 582 -1.03 -27.32 17.25
N ILE A 583 -2.03 -27.29 18.12
CA ILE A 583 -2.63 -28.44 18.80
C ILE A 583 -4.04 -28.63 18.27
N LYS A 584 -4.41 -29.84 17.87
CA LYS A 584 -5.77 -30.14 17.42
C LYS A 584 -6.76 -30.04 18.58
N TYR A 585 -7.96 -29.52 18.30
CA TYR A 585 -9.06 -29.44 19.27
C TYR A 585 -10.26 -30.29 18.83
N PRO A 586 -10.95 -31.02 19.74
CA PRO A 586 -10.70 -31.19 21.17
C PRO A 586 -9.32 -31.80 21.49
N LEU A 587 -8.75 -31.47 22.65
CA LEU A 587 -7.37 -31.82 22.99
C LEU A 587 -7.14 -33.35 22.93
N PRO A 588 -6.12 -33.83 22.18
CA PRO A 588 -5.85 -35.25 22.04
C PRO A 588 -5.27 -35.84 23.32
N ILE A 589 -5.51 -37.13 23.55
CA ILE A 589 -4.91 -37.90 24.66
C ILE A 589 -3.42 -38.22 24.35
N GLN A 590 -3.03 -38.21 23.07
CA GLN A 590 -1.66 -38.46 22.60
C GLN A 590 -0.93 -37.16 22.21
N LYS A 591 0.42 -37.19 22.21
CA LYS A 591 1.28 -36.06 21.81
C LYS A 591 1.25 -35.83 20.29
N GLU A 592 0.15 -35.28 19.76
CA GLU A 592 0.02 -34.87 18.36
C GLU A 592 -0.09 -33.35 18.23
N TRP A 593 1.04 -32.67 18.02
CA TRP A 593 1.10 -31.24 17.72
C TRP A 593 2.23 -30.94 16.73
N ILE A 594 2.10 -29.81 16.03
CA ILE A 594 3.14 -29.31 15.13
C ILE A 594 3.76 -28.06 15.75
N MET A 595 5.09 -28.00 15.79
CA MET A 595 5.83 -26.86 16.32
C MET A 595 6.42 -26.03 15.17
N TYR A 596 6.34 -24.71 15.29
CA TYR A 596 6.94 -23.76 14.38
C TYR A 596 7.87 -22.84 15.17
N GLN A 597 9.10 -22.70 14.71
CA GLN A 597 10.02 -21.71 15.26
C GLN A 597 9.72 -20.36 14.60
N ALA A 598 9.18 -19.42 15.37
CA ALA A 598 8.68 -18.15 14.86
C ALA A 598 9.61 -16.99 15.25
N HIS A 599 9.72 -16.79 16.56
CA HIS A 599 10.41 -15.69 17.20
C HIS A 599 11.68 -16.17 17.88
N CYS A 600 12.53 -15.23 18.29
CA CYS A 600 13.71 -15.50 19.11
C CYS A 600 13.57 -15.08 20.57
N GLY A 601 12.48 -14.41 20.90
CA GLY A 601 12.08 -14.09 22.26
C GLY A 601 10.70 -14.70 22.60
N PRO A 602 10.26 -14.54 23.84
CA PRO A 602 8.92 -14.95 24.27
C PRO A 602 7.82 -14.39 23.37
N VAL A 603 6.86 -15.25 22.99
CA VAL A 603 5.63 -14.81 22.32
C VAL A 603 4.76 -14.11 23.36
N THR A 604 4.59 -12.80 23.25
CA THR A 604 3.86 -11.99 24.24
C THR A 604 2.37 -12.07 24.05
N LYS A 605 1.91 -12.04 22.78
CA LYS A 605 0.49 -12.08 22.41
C LYS A 605 0.26 -12.83 21.12
N MET A 606 -0.91 -13.46 21.02
CA MET A 606 -1.38 -14.16 19.82
C MET A 606 -2.84 -13.85 19.60
N ALA A 607 -3.25 -13.71 18.34
CA ALA A 607 -4.65 -13.52 17.98
C ALA A 607 -4.94 -14.17 16.63
N ILE A 608 -6.13 -14.75 16.48
CA ILE A 608 -6.61 -15.27 15.19
C ILE A 608 -7.57 -14.24 14.59
N THR A 609 -7.46 -14.00 13.29
CA THR A 609 -8.34 -13.07 12.59
C THR A 609 -9.79 -13.55 12.61
N TYR A 610 -10.74 -12.61 12.48
CA TYR A 610 -12.16 -12.93 12.58
C TYR A 610 -12.70 -13.76 11.39
N ASP A 611 -11.93 -13.95 10.32
CA ASP A 611 -12.24 -14.87 9.23
C ASP A 611 -11.58 -16.26 9.38
N GLU A 612 -10.76 -16.46 10.42
CA GLU A 612 -9.93 -17.66 10.65
C GLU A 612 -8.88 -17.94 9.57
N GLN A 613 -8.56 -16.96 8.73
CA GLN A 613 -7.55 -17.14 7.69
C GLN A 613 -6.14 -16.95 8.21
N PHE A 614 -5.95 -16.08 9.21
CA PHE A 614 -4.63 -15.72 9.71
C PHE A 614 -4.49 -15.87 11.23
N LEU A 615 -3.30 -16.30 11.65
CA LEU A 615 -2.83 -16.21 13.03
C LEU A 615 -1.77 -15.11 13.08
N LEU A 616 -1.90 -14.19 14.03
CA LEU A 616 -0.97 -13.10 14.28
C LEU A 616 -0.23 -13.34 15.58
N THR A 617 1.10 -13.20 15.56
CA THR A 617 1.94 -13.39 16.75
C THR A 617 2.87 -12.20 16.95
N GLY A 618 2.80 -11.61 18.15
CA GLY A 618 3.71 -10.55 18.62
C GLY A 618 4.65 -11.08 19.69
N SER A 619 5.84 -10.51 19.77
CA SER A 619 6.94 -11.03 20.59
C SER A 619 7.80 -9.93 21.21
N GLU A 620 8.58 -10.32 22.21
CA GLU A 620 9.58 -9.46 22.85
C GLU A 620 10.71 -9.03 21.90
N ASP A 621 10.91 -9.76 20.80
CA ASP A 621 11.87 -9.43 19.75
C ASP A 621 11.45 -8.26 18.83
N GLY A 622 10.32 -7.61 19.12
CA GLY A 622 9.81 -6.48 18.34
C GLY A 622 9.21 -6.87 16.99
N CYS A 623 9.07 -8.18 16.71
CA CYS A 623 8.53 -8.66 15.44
C CYS A 623 7.05 -9.05 15.55
N LEU A 624 6.29 -8.78 14.49
CA LEU A 624 4.92 -9.24 14.28
C LEU A 624 4.90 -10.21 13.09
N LEU A 625 4.57 -11.49 13.33
CA LEU A 625 4.37 -12.46 12.25
C LEU A 625 2.89 -12.65 11.91
N VAL A 626 2.64 -12.75 10.60
CA VAL A 626 1.35 -13.13 10.00
C VAL A 626 1.48 -14.55 9.44
N TRP A 627 0.66 -15.46 9.94
CA TRP A 627 0.59 -16.86 9.53
C TRP A 627 -0.71 -17.13 8.80
N THR A 628 -0.69 -17.85 7.70
CA THR A 628 -1.90 -18.42 7.09
C THR A 628 -2.26 -19.74 7.77
N ILE A 629 -3.54 -19.91 8.11
CA ILE A 629 -4.06 -21.13 8.72
C ILE A 629 -4.67 -22.01 7.62
N ILE A 630 -4.06 -23.17 7.38
CA ILE A 630 -4.44 -24.09 6.30
C ILE A 630 -4.66 -25.52 6.83
N ASP A 631 -5.49 -26.31 6.15
CA ASP A 631 -5.56 -27.75 6.37
C ASP A 631 -4.36 -28.48 5.71
N LYS A 632 -4.13 -29.77 6.04
CA LYS A 632 -3.06 -30.57 5.37
C LYS A 632 -3.20 -30.63 3.84
N GLU A 633 -4.36 -30.35 3.28
CA GLU A 633 -4.62 -30.36 1.84
C GLU A 633 -4.39 -28.97 1.21
N GLY A 634 -3.88 -28.01 1.99
CA GLY A 634 -3.55 -26.65 1.53
C GLY A 634 -4.75 -25.72 1.38
N ARG A 635 -5.93 -26.13 1.86
CA ARG A 635 -7.12 -25.26 1.83
C ARG A 635 -7.19 -24.47 3.12
N GLY A 636 -7.47 -23.17 3.01
CA GLY A 636 -7.75 -22.33 4.18
C GLY A 636 -8.90 -22.89 5.02
N LEU A 637 -8.89 -22.61 6.32
CA LEU A 637 -10.01 -22.92 7.19
C LEU A 637 -11.25 -22.17 6.69
N ARG A 638 -12.11 -22.84 5.91
CA ARG A 638 -13.34 -22.23 5.42
C ARG A 638 -14.27 -21.99 6.60
N SER A 639 -14.29 -20.76 7.10
CA SER A 639 -15.41 -20.25 7.88
C SER A 639 -16.66 -20.20 6.99
N ASN A 640 -17.80 -20.65 7.50
CA ASN A 640 -19.09 -20.55 6.78
C ASN A 640 -19.58 -19.09 6.65
N THR A 641 -18.89 -18.13 7.26
CA THR A 641 -19.22 -16.70 7.26
C THR A 641 -18.19 -15.91 6.46
N GLN A 642 -18.58 -15.45 5.27
CA GLN A 642 -17.87 -14.39 4.55
C GLN A 642 -18.03 -13.08 5.33
N ILE A 643 -16.94 -12.55 5.88
CA ILE A 643 -16.93 -11.22 6.49
C ILE A 643 -16.67 -10.20 5.39
N VAL A 644 -17.56 -9.22 5.29
CA VAL A 644 -17.38 -8.07 4.39
C VAL A 644 -16.69 -6.98 5.19
N HIS A 645 -15.48 -6.62 4.79
CA HIS A 645 -14.74 -5.54 5.41
C HIS A 645 -15.36 -4.18 5.08
N THR A 646 -15.40 -3.28 6.07
CA THR A 646 -15.93 -1.92 5.90
C THR A 646 -14.80 -0.94 5.59
N GLU A 647 -14.96 -0.11 4.55
CA GLU A 647 -13.97 0.90 4.14
C GLU A 647 -14.20 2.28 4.79
N GLU A 648 -15.09 2.38 5.76
CA GLU A 648 -15.39 3.66 6.44
C GLU A 648 -14.17 4.18 7.18
N ILE A 649 -13.75 5.42 6.94
CA ILE A 649 -12.64 6.08 7.64
C ILE A 649 -13.18 7.28 8.41
N LEU A 650 -12.68 7.48 9.63
CA LEU A 650 -13.01 8.67 10.40
C LEU A 650 -12.17 9.85 9.88
N VAL A 651 -12.81 10.96 9.54
CA VAL A 651 -12.13 12.21 9.14
C VAL A 651 -12.76 13.36 9.93
N THR A 652 -11.95 14.21 10.54
CA THR A 652 -12.51 15.40 11.20
C THR A 652 -12.87 16.46 10.15
N LYS A 653 -13.83 17.32 10.48
CA LYS A 653 -14.22 18.42 9.60
C LYS A 653 -13.02 19.33 9.25
N SER A 654 -12.15 19.62 10.23
CA SER A 654 -10.96 20.43 10.03
C SER A 654 -9.98 19.81 9.04
N ASP A 655 -9.72 18.50 9.17
CA ASP A 655 -8.79 17.79 8.28
C ASP A 655 -9.35 17.74 6.86
N LEU A 656 -10.67 17.55 6.71
CA LEU A 656 -11.32 17.58 5.40
C LEU A 656 -11.23 18.97 4.75
N GLU A 657 -11.45 20.04 5.51
CA GLU A 657 -11.33 21.43 5.05
C GLU A 657 -9.87 21.74 4.63
N GLU A 658 -8.88 21.35 5.43
CA GLU A 658 -7.46 21.52 5.13
C GLU A 658 -7.05 20.75 3.86
N LYS A 659 -7.42 19.48 3.74
CA LYS A 659 -7.12 18.68 2.54
C LYS A 659 -7.81 19.23 1.29
N THR A 660 -9.02 19.77 1.43
CA THR A 660 -9.73 20.42 0.32
C THR A 660 -8.99 21.68 -0.12
N GLN A 661 -8.49 22.48 0.82
CA GLN A 661 -7.69 23.67 0.51
C GLN A 661 -6.36 23.29 -0.15
N ASN A 662 -5.64 22.31 0.40
CA ASN A 662 -4.39 21.82 -0.18
C ASN A 662 -4.61 21.27 -1.61
N MET A 663 -5.72 20.56 -1.84
CA MET A 663 -6.07 20.06 -3.17
C MET A 663 -6.33 21.21 -4.16
N LEU A 664 -6.94 22.31 -3.73
CA LEU A 664 -7.14 23.50 -4.56
C LEU A 664 -5.80 24.17 -4.90
N GLU A 665 -4.91 24.31 -3.92
CA GLU A 665 -3.58 24.88 -4.13
C GLU A 665 -2.71 24.02 -5.05
N LEU A 666 -2.70 22.70 -4.86
CA LEU A 666 -2.02 21.74 -5.73
C LEU A 666 -2.56 21.77 -7.16
N LYS A 667 -3.88 21.91 -7.35
CA LYS A 667 -4.47 22.08 -8.69
C LYS A 667 -4.00 23.36 -9.36
N MET A 668 -4.00 24.48 -8.65
CA MET A 668 -3.46 25.74 -9.18
C MET A 668 -1.98 25.59 -9.53
N ARG A 669 -1.18 24.94 -8.68
CA ARG A 669 0.25 24.73 -8.95
C ARG A 669 0.50 23.80 -10.13
N LEU A 670 -0.35 22.80 -10.33
CA LEU A 670 -0.29 21.90 -11.48
C LEU A 670 -0.62 22.66 -12.77
N GLU A 671 -1.62 23.53 -12.76
CA GLU A 671 -1.94 24.41 -13.89
C GLU A 671 -0.79 25.37 -14.19
N GLU A 672 -0.17 25.98 -13.18
CA GLU A 672 1.01 26.83 -13.34
C GLU A 672 2.18 26.08 -13.98
N LEU A 673 2.51 24.88 -13.47
CA LEU A 673 3.59 24.05 -14.00
C LEU A 673 3.28 23.55 -15.41
N GLN A 674 2.01 23.25 -15.71
CA GLN A 674 1.60 22.89 -17.06
C GLN A 674 1.80 24.06 -18.03
N MET A 675 1.40 25.27 -17.63
CA MET A 675 1.60 26.49 -18.42
C MET A 675 3.09 26.81 -18.61
N GLU A 676 3.91 26.63 -17.56
CA GLU A 676 5.37 26.79 -17.64
C GLU A 676 6.00 25.72 -18.55
N GLY A 677 5.56 24.48 -18.45
CA GLY A 677 5.97 23.37 -19.30
C GLY A 677 5.63 23.63 -20.77
N GLU A 678 4.40 24.04 -21.07
CA GLU A 678 3.98 24.44 -22.41
C GLU A 678 4.79 25.62 -22.94
N TYR A 679 5.06 26.62 -22.10
CA TYR A 679 5.86 27.77 -22.46
C TYR A 679 7.31 27.38 -22.79
N GLN A 680 7.93 26.52 -21.98
CA GLN A 680 9.27 25.99 -22.23
C GLN A 680 9.31 25.16 -23.52
N LEU A 681 8.27 24.38 -23.79
CA LEU A 681 8.16 23.59 -25.01
C LEU A 681 8.06 24.51 -26.24
N ARG A 682 7.23 25.56 -26.18
CA ARG A 682 7.15 26.58 -27.24
C ARG A 682 8.46 27.32 -27.47
N LEU A 683 9.19 27.66 -26.40
CA LEU A 683 10.52 28.28 -26.52
C LEU A 683 11.53 27.35 -27.21
N ARG A 684 11.50 26.06 -26.88
CA ARG A 684 12.35 25.06 -27.55
C ARG A 684 11.98 24.90 -29.02
N ASP A 685 10.69 24.82 -29.34
CA ASP A 685 10.21 24.73 -30.72
C ASP A 685 10.59 25.96 -31.55
N MET A 686 10.48 27.16 -30.96
CA MET A 686 10.92 28.40 -31.61
C MET A 686 12.43 28.37 -31.92
N ASN A 687 13.25 27.95 -30.95
CA ASN A 687 14.70 27.84 -31.12
C ASN A 687 15.08 26.76 -32.15
N TYR A 688 14.39 25.61 -32.16
CA TYR A 688 14.59 24.58 -33.18
C TYR A 688 14.18 25.07 -34.58
N ASN A 689 13.08 25.81 -34.70
CA ASN A 689 12.65 26.41 -35.96
C ASN A 689 13.63 27.47 -36.47
N GLU A 690 14.18 28.32 -35.60
CA GLU A 690 15.23 29.28 -35.95
C GLU A 690 16.48 28.56 -36.46
N LYS A 691 16.95 27.52 -35.76
CA LYS A 691 18.10 26.71 -36.20
C LYS A 691 17.84 26.02 -37.54
N LEU A 692 16.64 25.48 -37.75
CA LEU A 692 16.24 24.88 -39.02
C LEU A 692 16.26 25.91 -40.14
N LYS A 693 15.77 27.12 -39.88
CA LYS A 693 15.76 28.22 -40.85
C LYS A 693 17.18 28.68 -41.19
N GLU A 694 18.04 28.88 -40.20
CA GLU A 694 19.46 29.20 -40.43
C GLU A 694 20.17 28.12 -41.27
N LEU A 695 19.88 26.84 -40.99
CA LEU A 695 20.44 25.73 -41.75
C LEU A 695 19.91 25.72 -43.20
N SER A 696 18.62 25.98 -43.39
CA SER A 696 17.97 26.09 -44.71
C SER A 696 18.54 27.25 -45.53
N ASP A 697 18.76 28.42 -44.91
CA ASP A 697 19.34 29.59 -45.58
C ASP A 697 20.79 29.31 -45.99
N LYS A 698 21.58 28.62 -45.15
CA LYS A 698 22.94 28.16 -45.50
C LYS A 698 22.94 27.21 -46.69
N PHE A 699 22.03 26.23 -46.74
CA PHE A 699 21.92 25.33 -47.88
C PHE A 699 21.49 26.06 -49.15
N THR A 700 20.56 27.01 -49.04
CA THR A 700 20.10 27.82 -50.18
C THR A 700 21.24 28.67 -50.76
N GLN A 701 22.04 29.32 -49.90
CA GLN A 701 23.25 30.04 -50.33
C GLN A 701 24.26 29.13 -51.00
N GLN A 702 24.50 27.92 -50.48
CA GLN A 702 25.39 26.95 -51.13
C GLN A 702 24.86 26.55 -52.52
N ILE A 703 23.55 26.32 -52.66
CA ILE A 703 22.92 26.02 -53.95
C ILE A 703 23.06 27.19 -54.93
N GLU A 704 22.89 28.44 -54.47
CA GLU A 704 23.10 29.64 -55.30
C GLU A 704 24.56 29.82 -55.75
N THR A 705 25.53 29.58 -54.85
CA THR A 705 26.96 29.60 -55.24
C THR A 705 27.29 28.49 -56.24
N LEU A 706 26.72 27.30 -56.08
CA LEU A 706 26.91 26.19 -57.02
C LEU A 706 26.26 26.47 -58.39
N THR A 707 25.06 27.05 -58.41
CA THR A 707 24.38 27.40 -59.68
C THR A 707 25.08 28.53 -60.42
N THR A 708 25.60 29.54 -59.70
CA THR A 708 26.40 30.61 -60.31
C THR A 708 27.73 30.09 -60.86
N THR A 709 28.44 29.24 -60.12
CA THR A 709 29.67 28.59 -60.64
C THR A 709 29.38 27.69 -61.84
N GLN A 710 28.25 26.97 -61.85
CA GLN A 710 27.81 26.18 -63.01
C GLN A 710 27.52 27.06 -64.23
N GLN A 711 26.90 28.24 -64.06
CA GLN A 711 26.69 29.21 -65.13
C GLN A 711 28.01 29.79 -65.66
N VAL A 712 28.96 30.11 -64.78
CA VAL A 712 30.28 30.61 -65.19
C VAL A 712 31.06 29.54 -65.96
N MET A 713 31.09 28.30 -65.47
CA MET A 713 31.71 27.19 -66.20
C MET A 713 31.06 26.97 -67.57
N LYS A 714 29.73 27.09 -67.67
CA LYS A 714 29.01 26.96 -68.93
C LYS A 714 29.39 28.06 -69.94
N THR A 715 29.52 29.31 -69.50
CA THR A 715 29.94 30.40 -70.38
C THR A 715 31.42 30.31 -70.78
N GLU A 716 32.30 29.81 -69.89
CA GLU A 716 33.69 29.51 -70.25
C GLU A 716 33.80 28.36 -71.27
N MET A 717 32.98 27.31 -71.11
CA MET A 717 32.90 26.21 -72.08
C MET A 717 32.44 26.72 -73.45
N GLU A 718 31.37 27.51 -73.52
CA GLU A 718 30.88 28.11 -74.76
C GLU A 718 31.90 29.09 -75.40
N LYS A 719 32.72 29.75 -74.59
CA LYS A 719 33.82 30.60 -75.08
C LYS A 719 34.97 29.75 -75.64
N ARG A 720 35.39 28.69 -74.93
CA ARG A 720 36.41 27.74 -75.41
C ARG A 720 35.97 27.05 -76.69
N ASP A 721 34.71 26.66 -76.80
CA ASP A 721 34.16 26.06 -78.00
C ASP A 721 34.19 27.03 -79.19
N ARG A 722 33.85 28.31 -78.98
CA ARG A 722 33.99 29.35 -80.02
C ARG A 722 35.43 29.55 -80.47
N GLU A 723 36.37 29.69 -79.52
CA GLU A 723 37.79 29.84 -79.82
C GLU A 723 38.35 28.61 -80.56
N ASN A 724 37.90 27.41 -80.21
CA ASN A 724 38.27 26.18 -80.91
C ASN A 724 37.66 26.12 -82.31
N GLN A 725 36.41 26.55 -82.51
CA GLN A 725 35.77 26.64 -83.82
C GLN A 725 36.50 27.64 -84.74
N GLU A 726 36.90 28.79 -84.21
CA GLU A 726 37.68 29.81 -84.94
C GLU A 726 39.09 29.30 -85.27
N LYS A 727 39.79 28.68 -84.33
CA LYS A 727 41.09 28.04 -84.59
C LYS A 727 40.97 26.91 -85.62
N PHE A 728 39.90 26.12 -85.58
CA PHE A 728 39.65 25.05 -86.54
C PHE A 728 39.41 25.61 -87.96
N THR A 729 38.65 26.69 -88.10
CA THR A 729 38.43 27.34 -89.41
C THR A 729 39.68 28.04 -89.96
N GLU A 730 40.51 28.62 -89.09
CA GLU A 730 41.78 29.25 -89.49
C GLU A 730 42.85 28.21 -89.88
N VAL A 731 42.94 27.10 -89.13
CA VAL A 731 43.79 25.95 -89.46
C VAL A 731 43.31 25.28 -90.75
N ALA A 732 42.00 25.10 -90.96
CA ALA A 732 41.47 24.53 -92.21
C ALA A 732 41.75 25.41 -93.45
N MET A 733 41.76 26.74 -93.33
CA MET A 733 42.11 27.65 -94.43
C MET A 733 43.62 27.71 -94.71
N LYS A 734 44.48 27.61 -93.68
CA LYS A 734 45.95 27.49 -93.86
C LYS A 734 46.34 26.13 -94.44
N HIS A 735 45.75 25.04 -93.95
CA HIS A 735 46.00 23.69 -94.46
C HIS A 735 45.52 23.50 -95.91
N SER A 736 44.41 24.11 -96.32
CA SER A 736 43.91 24.08 -97.72
C SER A 736 44.87 24.75 -98.73
N LYS A 737 45.66 25.73 -98.28
CA LYS A 737 46.63 26.48 -99.10
C LYS A 737 48.02 25.85 -99.09
N GLU A 738 48.44 25.27 -97.96
CA GLU A 738 49.72 24.57 -97.84
C GLU A 738 49.68 23.12 -98.40
N LEU A 739 48.53 22.43 -98.38
CA LEU A 739 48.39 21.10 -99.00
C LEU A 739 48.58 21.12 -100.53
N LYS A 740 48.24 22.20 -101.22
CA LYS A 740 48.41 22.31 -102.69
C LYS A 740 49.84 22.60 -103.13
N ASP A 741 50.66 23.25 -102.29
CA ASP A 741 52.05 23.60 -102.61
C ASP A 741 53.07 22.61 -101.99
N LEU A 742 52.69 21.86 -100.95
CA LEU A 742 53.55 20.85 -100.30
C LEU A 742 53.39 19.42 -100.89
N GLU A 743 52.25 19.11 -101.53
CA GLU A 743 52.02 17.81 -102.23
C GLU A 743 53.04 17.54 -103.35
N LEU A 744 53.54 18.59 -104.02
CA LEU A 744 54.48 18.48 -105.15
C LEU A 744 55.96 18.41 -104.71
N SER A 745 56.29 18.78 -103.47
CA SER A 745 57.68 18.91 -102.99
C SER A 745 58.04 17.88 -101.91
N CYS A 746 57.08 17.44 -101.09
CA CYS A 746 57.32 16.40 -100.08
C CYS A 746 57.49 14.99 -100.67
N ASN A 747 56.89 14.68 -101.82
CA ASN A 747 56.90 13.32 -102.39
C ASN A 747 58.30 12.82 -102.84
N GLN A 748 59.30 13.69 -103.01
CA GLN A 748 60.67 13.28 -103.40
C GLN A 748 61.72 13.37 -102.30
N LYS A 749 61.46 14.07 -101.19
CA LYS A 749 62.39 14.17 -100.04
C LYS A 749 61.98 13.32 -98.84
N LEU A 750 60.72 12.86 -98.78
CA LEU A 750 60.24 11.97 -97.71
C LEU A 750 60.88 10.57 -97.77
N ILE A 751 61.21 10.05 -98.96
CA ILE A 751 61.62 8.64 -99.13
C ILE A 751 63.02 8.36 -98.56
N VAL A 752 63.94 9.33 -98.63
CA VAL A 752 65.36 9.13 -98.25
C VAL A 752 65.65 9.46 -96.78
N GLU A 753 64.88 10.36 -96.16
CA GLU A 753 64.94 10.60 -94.70
C GLU A 753 64.12 9.56 -93.90
N HIS A 754 63.12 8.92 -94.53
CA HIS A 754 62.31 7.88 -93.88
C HIS A 754 63.11 6.61 -93.54
N GLU A 755 64.05 6.20 -94.40
CA GLU A 755 64.86 4.99 -94.17
C GLU A 755 65.89 5.17 -93.02
N LYS A 756 66.44 6.37 -92.85
CA LYS A 756 67.39 6.67 -91.75
C LYS A 756 66.69 6.95 -90.42
N TYR A 757 65.49 7.53 -90.45
CA TYR A 757 64.65 7.71 -89.28
C TYR A 757 64.08 6.37 -88.77
N GLN A 758 63.74 5.42 -89.65
CA GLN A 758 63.24 4.10 -89.27
C GLN A 758 64.24 3.28 -88.44
N ASP A 759 65.53 3.38 -88.70
CA ASP A 759 66.56 2.58 -88.02
C ASP A 759 66.88 3.07 -86.59
N ILE A 760 66.82 4.40 -86.38
CA ILE A 760 66.95 5.01 -85.05
C ILE A 760 65.65 4.84 -84.26
N LEU A 761 64.49 4.96 -84.91
CA LEU A 761 63.19 4.67 -84.31
C LEU A 761 63.10 3.23 -83.80
N GLN A 762 63.57 2.23 -84.54
CA GLN A 762 63.50 0.83 -84.09
C GLN A 762 64.35 0.54 -82.84
N LYS A 763 65.49 1.22 -82.67
CA LYS A 763 66.34 1.07 -81.48
C LYS A 763 65.76 1.81 -80.27
N TYR A 764 65.22 3.00 -80.48
CA TYR A 764 64.52 3.75 -79.44
C TYR A 764 63.21 3.04 -79.01
N GLU A 765 62.43 2.52 -79.97
CA GLU A 765 61.24 1.70 -79.68
C GLU A 765 61.58 0.44 -78.89
N LYS A 766 62.70 -0.26 -79.17
CA LYS A 766 63.06 -1.46 -78.40
C LYS A 766 63.40 -1.12 -76.95
N MET A 767 64.18 -0.07 -76.72
CA MET A 767 64.53 0.39 -75.37
C MET A 767 63.31 0.92 -74.60
N GLN A 768 62.45 1.69 -75.29
CA GLN A 768 61.21 2.21 -74.72
C GLN A 768 60.20 1.08 -74.44
N LYS A 769 60.08 0.08 -75.31
CA LYS A 769 59.24 -1.11 -75.09
C LYS A 769 59.74 -1.94 -73.90
N GLU A 770 61.04 -2.02 -73.65
CA GLU A 770 61.59 -2.74 -72.49
C GLU A 770 61.27 -2.01 -71.17
N TYR A 771 61.47 -0.69 -71.12
CA TYR A 771 61.13 0.12 -69.95
C TYR A 771 59.62 0.20 -69.71
N GLU A 772 58.82 0.39 -70.76
CA GLU A 772 57.36 0.34 -70.66
C GLU A 772 56.86 -1.05 -70.22
N ARG A 773 57.52 -2.14 -70.64
CA ARG A 773 57.16 -3.49 -70.18
C ARG A 773 57.47 -3.68 -68.69
N GLN A 774 58.59 -3.15 -68.19
CA GLN A 774 58.93 -3.19 -66.77
C GLN A 774 58.01 -2.28 -65.94
N LEU A 775 57.68 -1.09 -66.43
CA LEU A 775 56.76 -0.18 -65.76
C LEU A 775 55.34 -0.76 -65.74
N ARG A 776 54.85 -1.31 -66.87
CA ARG A 776 53.55 -1.98 -66.96
C ARG A 776 53.48 -3.22 -66.08
N SER A 777 54.54 -4.02 -66.01
CA SER A 777 54.59 -5.17 -65.09
C SER A 777 54.53 -4.74 -63.62
N ALA A 778 55.21 -3.65 -63.25
CA ALA A 778 55.16 -3.11 -61.89
C ALA A 778 53.79 -2.45 -61.58
N GLU A 779 53.19 -1.74 -62.54
CA GLU A 779 51.84 -1.17 -62.43
C GLU A 779 50.77 -2.25 -62.39
N GLU A 780 50.86 -3.31 -63.21
CA GLU A 780 49.94 -4.46 -63.18
C GLU A 780 50.05 -5.22 -61.86
N ASN A 781 51.27 -5.45 -61.34
CA ASN A 781 51.44 -6.08 -60.03
C ASN A 781 50.90 -5.21 -58.89
N LYS A 782 51.10 -3.89 -58.96
CA LYS A 782 50.55 -2.96 -57.97
C LYS A 782 49.02 -2.88 -58.09
N ASN A 783 48.49 -2.81 -59.31
CA ASN A 783 47.06 -2.75 -59.57
C ASN A 783 46.37 -4.05 -59.16
N GLN A 784 46.97 -5.23 -59.41
CA GLN A 784 46.47 -6.50 -58.90
C GLN A 784 46.48 -6.55 -57.37
N ALA A 785 47.56 -6.13 -56.72
CA ALA A 785 47.58 -6.08 -55.25
C ALA A 785 46.55 -5.07 -54.68
N LEU A 786 46.30 -3.98 -55.39
CA LEU A 786 45.30 -2.97 -55.01
C LEU A 786 43.88 -3.45 -55.30
N GLU A 787 43.64 -4.15 -56.41
CA GLU A 787 42.37 -4.81 -56.75
C GLU A 787 42.06 -5.93 -55.75
N ASP A 788 43.02 -6.79 -55.41
CA ASP A 788 42.85 -7.84 -54.41
C ASP A 788 42.51 -7.25 -53.02
N LEU A 789 43.20 -6.18 -52.62
CA LEU A 789 42.93 -5.49 -51.36
C LEU A 789 41.58 -4.76 -51.39
N THR A 790 41.23 -4.16 -52.53
CA THR A 790 39.94 -3.48 -52.74
C THR A 790 38.81 -4.49 -52.73
N GLN A 791 38.97 -5.64 -53.37
CA GLN A 791 37.98 -6.71 -53.40
C GLN A 791 37.79 -7.35 -52.02
N GLN A 792 38.86 -7.49 -51.22
CA GLN A 792 38.75 -7.91 -49.82
C GLN A 792 38.05 -6.86 -48.94
N CYS A 793 38.35 -5.57 -49.15
CA CYS A 793 37.66 -4.48 -48.46
C CYS A 793 36.19 -4.39 -48.87
N GLU A 794 35.86 -4.53 -50.15
CA GLU A 794 34.50 -4.55 -50.70
C GLU A 794 33.72 -5.76 -50.21
N SER A 795 34.33 -6.95 -50.17
CA SER A 795 33.67 -8.15 -49.62
C SER A 795 33.37 -8.00 -48.13
N LYS A 796 34.32 -7.48 -47.32
CA LYS A 796 34.08 -7.19 -45.90
C LYS A 796 33.07 -6.06 -45.72
N LEU A 797 33.08 -5.04 -46.57
CA LEU A 797 32.11 -3.95 -46.55
C LEU A 797 30.72 -4.48 -46.92
N GLN A 798 30.59 -5.36 -47.91
CA GLN A 798 29.34 -6.00 -48.28
C GLN A 798 28.81 -6.89 -47.16
N GLU A 799 29.63 -7.74 -46.53
CA GLU A 799 29.21 -8.53 -45.36
C GLU A 799 28.74 -7.64 -44.21
N LYS A 800 29.49 -6.56 -43.90
CA LYS A 800 29.10 -5.63 -42.83
C LYS A 800 27.85 -4.82 -43.18
N THR A 801 27.69 -4.43 -44.44
CA THR A 801 26.50 -3.72 -44.93
C THR A 801 25.28 -4.64 -44.91
N GLN A 802 25.45 -5.92 -45.25
CA GLN A 802 24.38 -6.92 -45.23
C GLN A 802 23.95 -7.28 -43.80
N LEU A 803 24.90 -7.39 -42.86
CA LEU A 803 24.60 -7.55 -41.43
C LEU A 803 23.94 -6.30 -40.83
N LEU A 804 24.36 -5.09 -41.24
CA LEU A 804 23.70 -3.84 -40.85
C LEU A 804 22.27 -3.76 -41.41
N ALA A 805 22.06 -4.16 -42.66
CA ALA A 805 20.74 -4.20 -43.28
C ALA A 805 19.83 -5.21 -42.56
N GLN A 806 20.33 -6.41 -42.23
CA GLN A 806 19.57 -7.39 -41.43
C GLN A 806 19.24 -6.86 -40.04
N CYS A 807 20.21 -6.24 -39.34
CA CYS A 807 19.94 -5.65 -38.03
C CYS A 807 18.95 -4.47 -38.11
N GLN A 808 18.99 -3.68 -39.20
CA GLN A 808 18.04 -2.60 -39.45
C GLN A 808 16.65 -3.13 -39.79
N GLU A 809 16.54 -4.19 -40.59
CA GLU A 809 15.26 -4.86 -40.90
C GLU A 809 14.66 -5.49 -39.63
N ASP A 810 15.46 -6.19 -38.82
CA ASP A 810 15.01 -6.76 -37.55
C ASP A 810 14.57 -5.65 -36.57
N ALA A 811 15.33 -4.55 -36.49
CA ALA A 811 14.95 -3.39 -35.69
C ALA A 811 13.67 -2.72 -36.22
N GLN A 812 13.50 -2.60 -37.53
CA GLN A 812 12.28 -2.05 -38.15
C GLN A 812 11.08 -2.97 -37.93
N GLN A 813 11.25 -4.29 -38.04
CA GLN A 813 10.20 -5.28 -37.75
C GLN A 813 9.81 -5.24 -36.27
N GLN A 814 10.77 -5.14 -35.35
CA GLN A 814 10.47 -4.97 -33.93
C GLN A 814 9.76 -3.64 -33.67
N ILE A 815 10.22 -2.53 -34.25
CA ILE A 815 9.54 -1.23 -34.14
C ILE A 815 8.12 -1.31 -34.71
N GLN A 816 7.90 -2.03 -35.79
CA GLN A 816 6.59 -2.17 -36.41
C GLN A 816 5.66 -3.07 -35.58
N MET A 817 6.16 -4.16 -35.03
CA MET A 817 5.45 -4.97 -34.04
C MET A 817 5.12 -4.16 -32.79
N PHE A 818 6.05 -3.37 -32.26
CA PHE A 818 5.79 -2.49 -31.12
C PHE A 818 4.76 -1.42 -31.46
N LYS A 819 4.81 -0.81 -32.66
CA LYS A 819 3.78 0.14 -33.11
C LYS A 819 2.42 -0.51 -33.24
N GLU A 820 2.34 -1.75 -33.69
CA GLU A 820 1.08 -2.47 -33.84
C GLU A 820 0.51 -2.91 -32.47
N ILE A 821 1.37 -3.30 -31.53
CA ILE A 821 0.99 -3.55 -30.13
C ILE A 821 0.54 -2.25 -29.46
N ILE A 822 1.29 -1.16 -29.61
CA ILE A 822 0.91 0.16 -29.07
C ILE A 822 -0.45 0.57 -29.66
N LYS A 823 -0.65 0.43 -30.97
CA LYS A 823 -1.92 0.75 -31.62
C LYS A 823 -3.08 -0.09 -31.10
N GLN A 824 -2.90 -1.40 -30.92
CA GLN A 824 -3.93 -2.26 -30.30
C GLN A 824 -4.23 -1.84 -28.86
N THR A 825 -3.19 -1.48 -28.10
CA THR A 825 -3.35 -1.03 -26.72
C THR A 825 -4.04 0.34 -26.66
N GLU A 826 -3.70 1.26 -27.57
CA GLU A 826 -4.36 2.56 -27.72
C GLU A 826 -5.82 2.39 -28.16
N GLU A 827 -6.13 1.48 -29.09
CA GLU A 827 -7.51 1.19 -29.51
C GLU A 827 -8.34 0.58 -28.36
N ASP A 828 -7.77 -0.34 -27.58
CA ASP A 828 -8.39 -0.94 -26.38
C ASP A 828 -8.59 0.10 -25.26
N GLU A 829 -7.61 0.99 -25.06
CA GLU A 829 -7.71 2.10 -24.12
C GLU A 829 -8.73 3.13 -24.59
N GLU A 830 -8.80 3.46 -25.88
CA GLU A 830 -9.83 4.34 -26.45
C GLU A 830 -11.24 3.74 -26.33
N GLU A 831 -11.39 2.42 -26.51
CA GLU A 831 -12.67 1.73 -26.29
C GLU A 831 -13.06 1.73 -24.81
N MET A 832 -12.11 1.46 -23.90
CA MET A 832 -12.34 1.59 -22.46
C MET A 832 -12.68 3.02 -22.04
N ILE A 833 -11.97 4.02 -22.57
CA ILE A 833 -12.24 5.44 -22.32
C ILE A 833 -13.61 5.81 -22.86
N ARG A 834 -14.01 5.36 -24.06
CA ARG A 834 -15.36 5.57 -24.61
C ARG A 834 -16.43 4.93 -23.74
N ASP A 835 -16.21 3.71 -23.25
CA ASP A 835 -17.14 3.03 -22.34
C ASP A 835 -17.25 3.73 -20.99
N ILE A 836 -16.13 4.23 -20.48
CA ILE A 836 -16.07 5.03 -19.27
C ILE A 836 -16.79 6.37 -19.50
N GLN A 837 -16.59 7.02 -20.65
CA GLN A 837 -17.23 8.27 -21.03
C GLN A 837 -18.74 8.08 -21.18
N ILE A 838 -19.21 7.02 -21.82
CA ILE A 838 -20.65 6.68 -21.92
C ILE A 838 -21.23 6.40 -20.53
N LYS A 839 -20.51 5.70 -19.66
CA LYS A 839 -20.94 5.45 -18.27
C LYS A 839 -21.01 6.76 -17.47
N TYR A 840 -20.04 7.65 -17.62
CA TYR A 840 -20.04 8.94 -16.95
C TYR A 840 -21.06 9.92 -17.52
N GLU A 841 -21.32 9.91 -18.83
CA GLU A 841 -22.39 10.68 -19.45
C GLU A 841 -23.77 10.21 -19.00
N LYS A 842 -23.99 8.89 -18.90
CA LYS A 842 -25.22 8.34 -18.32
C LYS A 842 -25.37 8.73 -16.85
N LYS A 843 -24.31 8.60 -16.05
CA LYS A 843 -24.32 9.04 -14.63
C LYS A 843 -24.56 10.54 -14.50
N LEU A 844 -23.94 11.35 -15.35
CA LEU A 844 -24.11 12.80 -15.38
C LEU A 844 -25.53 13.17 -15.83
N HIS A 845 -26.13 12.42 -16.74
CA HIS A 845 -27.52 12.62 -17.15
C HIS A 845 -28.49 12.27 -16.02
N THR A 846 -28.31 11.13 -15.36
CA THR A 846 -29.12 10.76 -14.19
C THR A 846 -28.95 11.74 -13.03
N GLU A 847 -27.72 12.21 -12.78
CA GLU A 847 -27.44 13.24 -11.78
C GLU A 847 -28.07 14.58 -12.16
N LYS A 848 -28.04 14.99 -13.44
CA LYS A 848 -28.73 16.21 -13.91
C LYS A 848 -30.25 16.10 -13.75
N GLU A 849 -30.85 14.95 -14.01
CA GLU A 849 -32.28 14.71 -13.76
C GLU A 849 -32.64 14.70 -12.27
N ILE A 850 -31.76 14.15 -11.43
CA ILE A 850 -31.93 14.19 -9.97
C ILE A 850 -31.75 15.62 -9.47
N ASN A 851 -30.77 16.38 -9.98
CA ASN A 851 -30.50 17.75 -9.60
C ASN A 851 -31.65 18.69 -10.03
N THR A 852 -32.28 18.49 -11.18
CA THR A 852 -33.46 19.27 -11.58
C THR A 852 -34.68 18.94 -10.71
N LYS A 853 -34.89 17.66 -10.34
CA LYS A 853 -35.91 17.25 -9.37
C LYS A 853 -35.65 17.87 -7.99
N LEU A 854 -34.42 17.76 -7.49
CA LEU A 854 -34.02 18.35 -6.22
C LEU A 854 -34.10 19.89 -6.25
N LYS A 855 -33.81 20.56 -7.37
CA LYS A 855 -34.03 22.01 -7.50
C LYS A 855 -35.53 22.37 -7.44
N GLY A 856 -36.40 21.54 -8.02
CA GLY A 856 -37.85 21.68 -7.88
C GLY A 856 -38.32 21.47 -6.44
N GLU A 857 -37.83 20.42 -5.78
CA GLU A 857 -38.13 20.11 -4.38
C GLU A 857 -37.58 21.17 -3.42
N ASN A 858 -36.38 21.69 -3.68
CA ASN A 858 -35.75 22.75 -2.88
C ASN A 858 -36.46 24.10 -3.09
N GLY A 859 -37.05 24.34 -4.27
CA GLY A 859 -37.96 25.47 -4.49
C GLY A 859 -39.24 25.38 -3.65
N ILE A 860 -39.85 24.20 -3.58
CA ILE A 860 -41.03 23.94 -2.74
C ILE A 860 -40.67 23.98 -1.26
N MET A 861 -39.50 23.45 -0.90
CA MET A 861 -39.00 23.44 0.48
C MET A 861 -38.65 24.85 0.95
N ASN A 862 -38.09 25.70 0.10
CA ASN A 862 -37.88 27.13 0.39
C ASN A 862 -39.22 27.88 0.55
N GLN A 863 -40.25 27.59 -0.27
CA GLN A 863 -41.58 28.16 -0.05
C GLN A 863 -42.20 27.72 1.27
N LYS A 864 -42.03 26.45 1.65
CA LYS A 864 -42.44 25.93 2.97
C LYS A 864 -41.62 26.51 4.11
N PHE A 865 -40.33 26.77 3.90
CA PHE A 865 -39.46 27.40 4.87
C PHE A 865 -39.90 28.84 5.13
N TYR A 866 -40.18 29.62 4.09
CA TYR A 866 -40.72 30.97 4.25
C TYR A 866 -42.12 31.00 4.89
N SER A 867 -42.98 30.01 4.62
CA SER A 867 -44.30 29.94 5.28
C SER A 867 -44.20 29.53 6.76
N LEU A 868 -43.31 28.59 7.08
CA LEU A 868 -43.03 28.18 8.46
C LEU A 868 -42.33 29.28 9.24
N GLN A 869 -41.38 30.00 8.63
CA GLN A 869 -40.72 31.15 9.23
C GLN A 869 -41.76 32.23 9.59
N ARG A 870 -42.71 32.51 8.69
CA ARG A 870 -43.80 33.44 8.94
C ARG A 870 -44.72 32.99 10.08
N GLN A 871 -45.03 31.69 10.16
CA GLN A 871 -45.82 31.14 11.27
C GLN A 871 -45.05 31.18 12.60
N ILE A 872 -43.74 30.98 12.58
CA ILE A 872 -42.88 31.11 13.76
C ILE A 872 -42.87 32.55 14.23
N ASP A 873 -42.75 33.52 13.33
CA ASP A 873 -42.80 34.95 13.66
C ASP A 873 -44.17 35.33 14.26
N ASP A 874 -45.27 34.87 13.67
CA ASP A 874 -46.62 35.07 14.21
C ASP A 874 -46.76 34.46 15.62
N ARG A 875 -46.28 33.22 15.83
CA ARG A 875 -46.31 32.58 17.16
C ARG A 875 -45.41 33.28 18.17
N CYS A 876 -44.27 33.81 17.75
CA CYS A 876 -43.42 34.63 18.61
C CYS A 876 -44.18 35.88 19.09
N THR A 877 -44.95 36.54 18.22
CA THR A 877 -45.79 37.68 18.65
C THR A 877 -46.87 37.26 19.64
N ASP A 878 -47.52 36.11 19.47
CA ASP A 878 -48.53 35.63 20.39
C ASP A 878 -47.93 35.19 21.74
N ILE A 879 -46.74 34.60 21.74
CA ILE A 879 -45.99 34.31 22.97
C ILE A 879 -45.65 35.60 23.72
N THR A 880 -45.33 36.70 23.03
CA THR A 880 -45.09 38.00 23.69
C THR A 880 -46.37 38.58 24.31
N LYS A 881 -47.53 38.44 23.65
CA LYS A 881 -48.84 38.85 24.22
C LYS A 881 -49.20 38.02 25.45
N LEU A 882 -49.03 36.69 25.37
CA LEU A 882 -49.30 35.78 26.49
C LEU A 882 -48.35 36.02 27.68
N LYS A 883 -47.10 36.41 27.42
CA LYS A 883 -46.17 36.81 28.48
C LYS A 883 -46.63 38.10 29.18
N GLN A 884 -47.14 39.09 28.44
CA GLN A 884 -47.73 40.31 29.02
C GLN A 884 -49.00 39.99 29.83
N GLU A 885 -49.85 39.10 29.34
CA GLU A 885 -51.07 38.66 30.03
C GLU A 885 -50.74 37.93 31.34
N ARG A 886 -49.74 37.02 31.30
CA ARG A 886 -49.25 36.32 32.49
C ARG A 886 -48.68 37.29 33.53
N GLN A 887 -48.03 38.36 33.10
CA GLN A 887 -47.46 39.36 33.99
C GLN A 887 -48.56 40.19 34.68
N ARG A 888 -49.64 40.54 33.95
CA ARG A 888 -50.85 41.16 34.55
C ARG A 888 -51.55 40.25 35.54
N LEU A 889 -51.68 38.96 35.21
CA LEU A 889 -52.32 37.99 36.10
C LEU A 889 -51.51 37.77 37.38
N LEU A 890 -50.18 37.83 37.32
CA LEU A 890 -49.33 37.75 38.51
C LEU A 890 -49.44 38.99 39.41
N GLU A 891 -49.68 40.18 38.85
CA GLU A 891 -50.00 41.38 39.63
C GLU A 891 -51.37 41.28 40.31
N LEU A 892 -52.37 40.72 39.61
CA LEU A 892 -53.71 40.50 40.15
C LEU A 892 -53.75 39.41 41.24
N ILE A 893 -52.96 38.35 41.09
CA ILE A 893 -52.83 37.31 42.13
C ILE A 893 -52.25 37.93 43.41
N ARG A 894 -51.24 38.81 43.30
CA ARG A 894 -50.69 39.50 44.49
C ARG A 894 -51.68 40.44 45.16
N SER A 895 -52.56 41.11 44.42
CA SER A 895 -53.62 41.93 45.04
C SER A 895 -54.63 41.06 45.78
N LEU A 896 -55.04 39.94 45.17
CA LEU A 896 -56.00 39.01 45.79
C LEU A 896 -55.42 38.29 47.01
N GLU A 897 -54.12 37.98 47.03
CA GLU A 897 -53.44 37.43 48.20
C GLU A 897 -53.43 38.43 49.38
N SER A 898 -53.30 39.74 49.09
CA SER A 898 -53.45 40.79 50.11
C SER A 898 -54.87 40.86 50.67
N ASP A 899 -55.90 40.76 49.81
CA ASP A 899 -57.30 40.79 50.21
C ASP A 899 -57.71 39.56 51.05
N ILE A 900 -57.14 38.39 50.76
CA ILE A 900 -57.34 37.16 51.53
C ILE A 900 -56.77 37.30 52.94
N GLU A 901 -55.63 37.98 53.10
CA GLU A 901 -55.02 38.24 54.41
C GLU A 901 -55.88 39.17 55.28
N ASP A 902 -56.52 40.17 54.67
CA ASP A 902 -57.44 41.09 55.35
C ASP A 902 -58.78 40.42 55.71
N LEU A 903 -59.31 39.56 54.85
CA LEU A 903 -60.53 38.77 55.14
C LEU A 903 -60.30 37.75 56.26
N LYS A 904 -59.10 37.16 56.36
CA LYS A 904 -58.74 36.27 57.48
C LYS A 904 -58.70 37.01 58.82
N ARG A 905 -58.35 38.30 58.85
CA ARG A 905 -58.47 39.13 60.07
C ARG A 905 -59.92 39.38 60.46
N GLN A 906 -60.82 39.61 59.49
CA GLN A 906 -62.25 39.83 59.76
C GLN A 906 -62.97 38.58 60.26
N ILE A 907 -62.61 37.39 59.74
CA ILE A 907 -63.20 36.11 60.17
C ILE A 907 -62.84 35.81 61.63
N SER A 908 -61.63 36.15 62.09
CA SER A 908 -61.23 36.00 63.50
C SER A 908 -62.01 36.88 64.49
N GLY A 909 -62.70 37.93 64.00
CA GLY A 909 -63.54 38.82 64.78
C GLY A 909 -65.01 38.40 64.86
N HIS A 910 -65.53 37.64 63.90
CA HIS A 910 -66.95 37.31 63.78
C HIS A 910 -67.37 35.98 64.44
N GLU A 911 -66.43 35.17 64.92
CA GLU A 911 -66.73 33.91 65.61
C GLU A 911 -67.20 34.09 67.07
N ARG A 912 -67.44 35.32 67.54
CA ARG A 912 -67.80 35.61 68.94
C ARG A 912 -69.25 36.04 69.20
N THR A 913 -70.14 36.07 68.21
CA THR A 913 -71.54 36.49 68.45
C THR A 913 -72.58 35.81 67.56
N GLY A 914 -73.44 35.01 68.20
CA GLY A 914 -74.79 34.69 67.74
C GLY A 914 -74.86 33.46 66.82
N LEU A 915 -75.15 32.24 67.29
CA LEU A 915 -76.17 31.87 68.26
C LEU A 915 -77.40 32.78 68.24
N ASP A 916 -78.01 32.93 67.07
CA ASP A 916 -79.45 33.19 66.99
C ASP A 916 -80.07 32.65 65.70
N LYS A 917 -80.61 31.43 65.84
CA LYS A 917 -81.99 31.09 65.44
C LYS A 917 -82.32 31.05 63.95
N ASP A 918 -82.36 29.83 63.42
CA ASP A 918 -83.60 29.06 63.22
C ASP A 918 -84.84 29.68 62.52
N ASN A 919 -84.77 30.88 61.94
CA ASN A 919 -85.97 31.56 61.45
C ASN A 919 -86.22 31.54 59.93
N THR A 920 -85.54 30.72 59.13
CA THR A 920 -85.80 30.68 57.67
C THR A 920 -85.99 29.27 57.11
N ILE A 921 -86.53 28.39 57.95
CA ILE A 921 -87.23 27.15 57.55
C ILE A 921 -88.42 27.43 56.59
N SER A 922 -88.83 28.69 56.41
CA SER A 922 -89.81 29.09 55.38
C SER A 922 -89.25 29.17 53.94
N GLY A 923 -87.93 29.13 53.74
CA GLY A 923 -87.29 29.19 52.42
C GLY A 923 -87.28 27.86 51.64
N LEU A 924 -87.55 26.73 52.30
CA LEU A 924 -87.46 25.39 51.72
C LEU A 924 -88.50 25.13 50.61
N LYS A 925 -89.52 25.97 50.46
CA LYS A 925 -90.45 25.93 49.31
C LYS A 925 -89.92 26.61 48.04
N LYS A 926 -88.88 27.46 48.11
CA LYS A 926 -88.18 28.00 46.93
C LYS A 926 -87.14 27.03 46.35
N LYS A 927 -86.61 26.12 47.18
CA LYS A 927 -85.57 25.15 46.80
C LYS A 927 -86.03 24.08 45.80
N ASN A 928 -87.34 23.88 45.61
CA ASN A 928 -87.84 22.94 44.60
C ASN A 928 -87.79 23.52 43.16
N GLN A 929 -87.59 24.83 43.00
CA GLN A 929 -87.27 25.45 41.70
C GLN A 929 -85.75 25.49 41.40
N GLU A 930 -84.88 25.21 42.38
CA GLU A 930 -83.42 25.14 42.15
C GLU A 930 -82.97 23.77 41.64
N LEU A 931 -83.75 22.70 41.87
CA LEU A 931 -83.42 21.36 41.39
C LEU A 931 -83.52 21.24 39.85
N GLU A 932 -84.36 22.04 39.18
CA GLU A 932 -84.37 22.12 37.71
C GLU A 932 -83.13 22.85 37.15
N LYS A 933 -82.56 23.79 37.89
CA LYS A 933 -81.31 24.48 37.50
C LYS A 933 -80.07 23.62 37.74
N LEU A 934 -80.09 22.76 38.76
CA LEU A 934 -79.01 21.79 39.03
C LEU A 934 -78.88 20.74 37.92
N LYS A 935 -79.97 20.35 37.26
CA LYS A 935 -79.93 19.50 36.06
C LYS A 935 -79.17 20.18 34.91
N PHE A 936 -79.36 21.48 34.73
CA PHE A 936 -78.69 22.28 33.70
C PHE A 936 -77.19 22.47 34.00
N VAL A 937 -76.82 22.64 35.28
CA VAL A 937 -75.41 22.76 35.71
C VAL A 937 -74.68 21.43 35.58
N LEU A 938 -75.34 20.29 35.86
CA LEU A 938 -74.75 18.97 35.65
C LEU A 938 -74.59 18.61 34.16
N GLU A 939 -75.54 18.99 33.29
CA GLU A 939 -75.39 18.87 31.83
C GLU A 939 -74.30 19.79 31.27
N PHE A 940 -74.12 21.00 31.84
CA PHE A 940 -73.05 21.92 31.47
C PHE A 940 -71.66 21.39 31.89
N GLN A 941 -71.54 20.83 33.10
CA GLN A 941 -70.28 20.22 33.56
C GLN A 941 -69.93 18.93 32.80
N LEU A 942 -70.93 18.13 32.39
CA LEU A 942 -70.73 16.99 31.48
C LEU A 942 -70.29 17.41 30.08
N SER A 943 -70.78 18.55 29.59
CA SER A 943 -70.36 19.17 28.32
C SER A 943 -68.92 19.71 28.41
N GLU A 944 -68.55 20.34 29.51
CA GLU A 944 -67.24 20.94 29.72
C GLU A 944 -66.14 19.88 29.94
N LEU A 945 -66.45 18.80 30.67
CA LEU A 945 -65.57 17.63 30.78
C LEU A 945 -65.40 16.89 29.44
N LYS A 946 -66.47 16.78 28.62
CA LYS A 946 -66.36 16.26 27.24
C LYS A 946 -65.44 17.11 26.36
N LYS A 947 -65.55 18.44 26.48
CA LYS A 947 -64.73 19.42 25.73
C LYS A 947 -63.25 19.40 26.12
N GLN A 948 -62.93 19.00 27.35
CA GLN A 948 -61.54 18.79 27.80
C GLN A 948 -60.96 17.43 27.37
N THR A 949 -61.79 16.39 27.24
CA THR A 949 -61.34 15.07 26.72
C THR A 949 -61.20 15.01 25.20
N GLU A 950 -61.95 15.80 24.42
CA GLU A 950 -61.87 15.88 22.96
C GLU A 950 -60.44 16.12 22.40
N PRO A 951 -59.68 17.14 22.86
CA PRO A 951 -58.33 17.38 22.35
C PRO A 951 -57.34 16.27 22.74
N GLN A 952 -57.56 15.57 23.85
CA GLN A 952 -56.75 14.40 24.22
C GLN A 952 -57.12 13.19 23.34
N GLN A 953 -58.39 13.00 23.01
CA GLN A 953 -58.87 11.96 22.09
C GLN A 953 -58.34 12.17 20.66
N ASP A 954 -58.28 13.43 20.20
CA ASP A 954 -57.75 13.79 18.88
C ASP A 954 -56.23 13.65 18.80
N ASN A 955 -55.50 13.98 19.88
CA ASN A 955 -54.06 13.72 19.96
C ASN A 955 -53.75 12.21 19.93
N ILE A 956 -54.58 11.39 20.59
CA ILE A 956 -54.45 9.93 20.54
C ILE A 956 -54.77 9.40 19.14
N LYS A 957 -55.77 9.95 18.44
CA LYS A 957 -56.06 9.60 17.04
C LYS A 957 -54.91 9.99 16.10
N GLU A 958 -54.35 11.19 16.24
CA GLU A 958 -53.21 11.67 15.44
C GLU A 958 -51.97 10.79 15.68
N LYS A 959 -51.69 10.43 16.93
CA LYS A 959 -50.60 9.50 17.27
C LYS A 959 -50.82 8.11 16.71
N ARG A 960 -52.06 7.59 16.72
CA ARG A 960 -52.41 6.31 16.09
C ARG A 960 -52.27 6.36 14.57
N GLU A 961 -52.57 7.49 13.93
CA GLU A 961 -52.37 7.69 12.49
C GLU A 961 -50.88 7.73 12.14
N ARG A 962 -50.06 8.43 12.93
CA ARG A 962 -48.58 8.42 12.78
C ARG A 962 -47.99 7.03 12.94
N ILE A 963 -48.44 6.26 13.93
CA ILE A 963 -47.97 4.88 14.13
C ILE A 963 -48.33 4.03 12.90
N ARG A 964 -49.55 4.19 12.35
CA ARG A 964 -49.98 3.46 11.15
C ARG A 964 -49.12 3.80 9.91
N GLN A 965 -48.83 5.07 9.69
CA GLN A 965 -47.99 5.53 8.58
C GLN A 965 -46.54 5.01 8.69
N VAL A 966 -45.99 4.97 9.91
CA VAL A 966 -44.65 4.41 10.14
C VAL A 966 -44.65 2.88 9.93
N CYS A 967 -45.71 2.18 10.36
CA CYS A 967 -45.85 0.74 10.09
C CYS A 967 -45.95 0.43 8.59
N GLU A 968 -46.68 1.22 7.81
CA GLU A 968 -46.76 1.06 6.35
C GLU A 968 -45.41 1.32 5.67
N ALA A 969 -44.69 2.37 6.09
CA ALA A 969 -43.34 2.64 5.59
C ALA A 969 -42.36 1.51 5.94
N LEU A 970 -42.47 0.92 7.13
CA LEU A 970 -41.65 -0.23 7.55
C LEU A 970 -41.92 -1.46 6.67
N VAL A 971 -43.20 -1.78 6.42
CA VAL A 971 -43.60 -2.90 5.54
C VAL A 971 -43.12 -2.69 4.10
N GLN A 972 -43.12 -1.46 3.61
CA GLN A 972 -42.63 -1.14 2.27
C GLN A 972 -41.10 -1.26 2.19
N THR A 973 -40.40 -0.91 3.26
CA THR A 973 -38.95 -1.08 3.40
C THR A 973 -38.57 -2.56 3.47
N ASP A 974 -39.32 -3.37 4.22
CA ASP A 974 -39.10 -4.82 4.30
C ASP A 974 -39.30 -5.51 2.95
N LYS A 975 -40.31 -5.09 2.17
CA LYS A 975 -40.51 -5.57 0.79
C LYS A 975 -39.34 -5.20 -0.13
N SER A 976 -38.81 -3.99 -0.01
CA SER A 976 -37.64 -3.56 -0.79
C SER A 976 -36.38 -4.35 -0.41
N ASN A 977 -36.15 -4.57 0.89
CA ASN A 977 -35.04 -5.37 1.38
C ASN A 977 -35.12 -6.83 0.92
N ALA A 978 -36.31 -7.43 0.94
CA ALA A 978 -36.53 -8.79 0.42
C ALA A 978 -36.25 -8.87 -1.09
N GLN A 979 -36.66 -7.86 -1.87
CA GLN A 979 -36.36 -7.77 -3.30
C GLN A 979 -34.86 -7.69 -3.55
N LEU A 980 -34.14 -6.82 -2.82
CA LEU A 980 -32.69 -6.66 -2.95
C LEU A 980 -31.92 -7.93 -2.56
N GLN A 981 -32.36 -8.65 -1.53
CA GLN A 981 -31.77 -9.93 -1.14
C GLN A 981 -31.89 -11.00 -2.23
N LEU A 982 -33.03 -11.03 -2.95
CA LEU A 982 -33.21 -11.92 -4.11
C LEU A 982 -32.26 -11.53 -5.25
N THR A 983 -32.10 -10.24 -5.55
CA THR A 983 -31.19 -9.77 -6.61
C THR A 983 -29.73 -10.09 -6.29
N VAL A 984 -29.30 -9.87 -5.04
CA VAL A 984 -27.94 -10.22 -4.57
C VAL A 984 -27.71 -11.73 -4.67
N SER A 985 -28.72 -12.54 -4.36
CA SER A 985 -28.63 -14.00 -4.47
C SER A 985 -28.47 -14.47 -5.93
N ASP A 986 -29.19 -13.85 -6.87
CA ASP A 986 -29.07 -14.14 -8.30
C ASP A 986 -27.69 -13.72 -8.86
N LEU A 987 -27.19 -12.55 -8.47
CA LEU A 987 -25.85 -12.09 -8.86
C LEU A 987 -24.75 -13.00 -8.31
N ARG A 988 -24.88 -13.48 -7.06
CA ARG A 988 -23.94 -14.45 -6.47
C ARG A 988 -23.99 -15.81 -7.17
N LEU A 989 -25.12 -16.22 -7.73
CA LEU A 989 -25.23 -17.44 -8.52
C LEU A 989 -24.52 -17.27 -9.87
N LYS A 990 -24.70 -16.13 -10.54
CA LYS A 990 -24.04 -15.78 -11.80
C LYS A 990 -22.52 -15.71 -11.65
N LEU A 991 -22.03 -15.06 -10.59
CA LEU A 991 -20.61 -15.00 -10.28
C LEU A 991 -20.01 -16.40 -10.11
N ARG A 992 -20.65 -17.26 -9.31
CA ARG A 992 -20.21 -18.66 -9.13
C ARG A 992 -20.21 -19.49 -10.41
N THR A 993 -21.11 -19.18 -11.35
CA THR A 993 -21.15 -19.86 -12.65
C THR A 993 -19.98 -19.41 -13.53
N ARG A 994 -19.70 -18.10 -13.54
CA ARG A 994 -18.56 -17.52 -14.24
C ARG A 994 -17.21 -17.97 -13.68
N ASP A 995 -17.09 -18.07 -12.35
CA ASP A 995 -15.89 -18.61 -11.71
C ASP A 995 -15.61 -20.04 -12.17
N LYS A 996 -16.65 -20.88 -12.28
CA LYS A 996 -16.51 -22.26 -12.78
C LYS A 996 -16.09 -22.32 -14.26
N GLU A 997 -16.58 -21.40 -15.09
CA GLU A 997 -16.17 -21.28 -16.49
C GLU A 997 -14.70 -20.83 -16.59
N LEU A 998 -14.31 -19.83 -15.82
CA LEU A 998 -12.93 -19.34 -15.75
C LEU A 998 -11.96 -20.44 -15.30
N HIS A 999 -12.31 -21.22 -14.27
CA HIS A 999 -11.49 -22.34 -13.82
C HIS A 999 -11.34 -23.43 -14.88
N LYS A 1000 -12.37 -23.68 -15.71
CA LYS A 1000 -12.27 -24.63 -16.83
C LYS A 1000 -11.32 -24.12 -17.92
N GLU A 1001 -11.37 -22.83 -18.25
CA GLU A 1001 -10.46 -22.24 -19.25
C GLU A 1001 -9.02 -22.17 -18.72
N MET A 1002 -8.81 -21.81 -17.45
CA MET A 1002 -7.49 -21.86 -16.83
C MET A 1002 -6.90 -23.28 -16.84
N GLN A 1003 -7.73 -24.31 -16.63
CA GLN A 1003 -7.27 -25.69 -16.71
C GLN A 1003 -6.86 -26.06 -18.15
N LYS A 1004 -7.61 -25.64 -19.18
CA LYS A 1004 -7.22 -25.85 -20.58
C LYS A 1004 -5.90 -25.16 -20.93
N VAL A 1005 -5.70 -23.93 -20.47
CA VAL A 1005 -4.44 -23.19 -20.68
C VAL A 1005 -3.29 -23.95 -20.03
N LYS A 1006 -3.46 -24.40 -18.78
CA LYS A 1006 -2.45 -25.17 -18.07
C LYS A 1006 -2.12 -26.49 -18.77
N ASP A 1007 -3.14 -27.21 -19.26
CA ASP A 1007 -2.94 -28.46 -19.99
C ASP A 1007 -2.17 -28.20 -21.31
N MET A 1008 -2.50 -27.11 -22.04
CA MET A 1008 -1.79 -26.71 -23.26
C MET A 1008 -0.34 -26.28 -22.98
N GLU A 1009 -0.10 -25.53 -21.90
CA GLU A 1009 1.25 -25.16 -21.46
C GLU A 1009 2.10 -26.39 -21.12
N THR A 1010 1.52 -27.39 -20.45
CA THR A 1010 2.23 -28.65 -20.18
C THR A 1010 2.55 -29.40 -21.46
N HIS A 1011 1.69 -29.32 -22.48
CA HIS A 1011 1.93 -29.92 -23.79
C HIS A 1011 3.08 -29.22 -24.53
N LEU A 1012 3.12 -27.89 -24.50
CA LEU A 1012 4.21 -27.07 -25.03
C LEU A 1012 5.55 -27.31 -24.32
N GLN A 1013 5.55 -27.41 -22.99
CA GLN A 1013 6.76 -27.70 -22.22
C GLN A 1013 7.32 -29.10 -22.55
N ARG A 1014 6.45 -30.10 -22.75
CA ARG A 1014 6.88 -31.43 -23.20
C ARG A 1014 7.45 -31.39 -24.62
N LEU A 1015 6.82 -30.67 -25.55
CA LEU A 1015 7.36 -30.48 -26.90
C LEU A 1015 8.73 -29.79 -26.88
N LYS A 1016 8.88 -28.75 -26.05
CA LYS A 1016 10.16 -28.04 -25.87
C LYS A 1016 11.25 -28.95 -25.32
N SER A 1017 10.91 -29.81 -24.35
CA SER A 1017 11.84 -30.82 -23.81
C SER A 1017 12.24 -31.85 -24.87
N ASP A 1018 11.28 -32.36 -25.64
CA ASP A 1018 11.54 -33.35 -26.69
C ASP A 1018 12.40 -32.73 -27.82
N LEU A 1019 12.15 -31.48 -28.20
CA LEU A 1019 12.99 -30.72 -29.13
C LEU A 1019 14.40 -30.48 -28.58
N HIS A 1020 14.54 -30.13 -27.31
CA HIS A 1020 15.85 -29.96 -26.67
C HIS A 1020 16.66 -31.26 -26.66
N ASN A 1021 15.99 -32.40 -26.44
CA ASN A 1021 16.62 -33.72 -26.56
C ASN A 1021 17.05 -34.01 -28.01
N CYS A 1022 16.32 -33.55 -29.03
CA CYS A 1022 16.74 -33.68 -30.43
C CYS A 1022 18.00 -32.88 -30.78
N VAL A 1023 18.21 -31.71 -30.17
CA VAL A 1023 19.42 -30.89 -30.37
C VAL A 1023 20.69 -31.68 -30.01
N SER A 1024 20.62 -32.61 -29.05
CA SER A 1024 21.75 -33.47 -28.68
C SER A 1024 22.20 -34.44 -29.79
N PHE A 1025 21.35 -34.69 -30.80
CA PHE A 1025 21.66 -35.57 -31.94
C PHE A 1025 22.12 -34.81 -33.19
N ILE A 1026 22.38 -33.49 -33.10
CA ILE A 1026 22.81 -32.64 -34.24
C ILE A 1026 24.06 -33.17 -34.96
N GLN A 1027 24.96 -33.85 -34.24
CA GLN A 1027 26.19 -34.39 -34.81
C GLN A 1027 25.98 -35.73 -35.57
N ASP A 1028 24.79 -36.35 -35.49
CA ASP A 1028 24.50 -37.68 -36.05
C ASP A 1028 23.22 -37.66 -36.93
N PRO A 1029 23.34 -37.35 -38.25
CA PRO A 1029 22.20 -36.96 -39.11
C PRO A 1029 21.07 -37.99 -39.23
N ARG A 1030 21.39 -39.30 -39.10
CA ARG A 1030 20.40 -40.37 -39.19
C ARG A 1030 19.52 -40.43 -37.94
N LYS A 1031 20.11 -40.33 -36.75
CA LYS A 1031 19.38 -40.33 -35.48
C LYS A 1031 18.57 -39.05 -35.28
N LEU A 1032 19.08 -37.91 -35.74
CA LEU A 1032 18.33 -36.66 -35.74
C LEU A 1032 17.07 -36.77 -36.61
N LYS A 1033 17.20 -37.30 -37.83
CA LYS A 1033 16.07 -37.52 -38.74
C LYS A 1033 15.00 -38.43 -38.13
N ASP A 1034 15.40 -39.51 -37.47
CA ASP A 1034 14.46 -40.43 -36.83
C ASP A 1034 13.81 -39.81 -35.58
N SER A 1035 14.55 -39.03 -34.80
CA SER A 1035 14.02 -38.32 -33.62
C SER A 1035 13.02 -37.22 -34.00
N VAL A 1036 13.31 -36.46 -35.06
CA VAL A 1036 12.38 -35.45 -35.61
C VAL A 1036 11.13 -36.11 -36.19
N LYS A 1037 11.26 -37.27 -36.86
CA LYS A 1037 10.11 -38.08 -37.29
C LYS A 1037 9.26 -38.52 -36.10
N ILE A 1038 9.85 -38.97 -35.00
CA ILE A 1038 9.11 -39.37 -33.79
C ILE A 1038 8.34 -38.19 -33.20
N ILE A 1039 8.95 -37.00 -33.10
CA ILE A 1039 8.25 -35.78 -32.63
C ILE A 1039 7.11 -35.41 -33.58
N HIS A 1040 7.35 -35.43 -34.90
CA HIS A 1040 6.33 -35.17 -35.90
C HIS A 1040 5.16 -36.16 -35.80
N THR A 1041 5.44 -37.44 -35.54
CA THR A 1041 4.39 -38.46 -35.38
C THR A 1041 3.61 -38.25 -34.08
N LYS A 1042 4.29 -37.89 -32.99
CA LYS A 1042 3.72 -37.75 -31.64
C LYS A 1042 2.87 -36.49 -31.44
N TYR A 1043 3.21 -35.38 -32.11
CA TYR A 1043 2.56 -34.08 -31.92
C TYR A 1043 1.68 -33.63 -33.11
N LEU A 1044 1.81 -34.24 -34.29
CA LEU A 1044 1.11 -33.78 -35.51
C LEU A 1044 0.01 -34.75 -35.99
N GLN A 1045 -0.03 -36.02 -35.54
CA GLN A 1045 -1.04 -37.00 -35.96
C GLN A 1045 -2.48 -36.77 -35.46
N GLN A 1046 -2.75 -35.76 -34.64
CA GLN A 1046 -4.14 -35.40 -34.28
C GLN A 1046 -4.88 -34.65 -35.40
N THR A 1047 -4.24 -34.37 -36.55
CA THR A 1047 -4.87 -33.65 -37.67
C THR A 1047 -5.53 -34.56 -38.73
N HIS A 1048 -5.46 -35.89 -38.60
CA HIS A 1048 -6.07 -36.82 -39.55
C HIS A 1048 -7.40 -37.46 -39.12
N GLU A 1049 -7.96 -37.11 -37.95
CA GLU A 1049 -9.36 -37.47 -37.57
C GLU A 1049 -10.40 -36.42 -38.04
N VAL A 1050 -10.05 -35.58 -39.02
CA VAL A 1050 -10.94 -34.50 -39.52
C VAL A 1050 -12.13 -35.03 -40.34
N SER A 1051 -12.21 -36.32 -40.69
CA SER A 1051 -13.37 -36.86 -41.43
C SER A 1051 -14.49 -37.43 -40.55
N VAL A 1052 -14.29 -37.61 -39.24
CA VAL A 1052 -15.35 -38.08 -38.31
C VAL A 1052 -15.90 -36.93 -37.46
N VAL A 1053 -15.13 -35.85 -37.32
CA VAL A 1053 -15.53 -34.66 -36.55
C VAL A 1053 -16.57 -33.81 -37.28
N HIS A 1054 -16.65 -33.86 -38.62
CA HIS A 1054 -17.66 -33.10 -39.36
C HIS A 1054 -19.11 -33.57 -39.09
N THR A 1055 -19.33 -34.81 -38.65
CA THR A 1055 -20.67 -35.31 -38.29
C THR A 1055 -21.06 -35.01 -36.84
N LEU A 1056 -20.08 -34.84 -35.94
CA LEU A 1056 -20.33 -34.46 -34.54
C LEU A 1056 -20.40 -32.93 -34.36
N LEU A 1057 -19.57 -32.17 -35.09
CA LEU A 1057 -19.66 -30.70 -35.08
C LEU A 1057 -21.00 -30.22 -35.66
N ASP A 1058 -21.57 -30.91 -36.64
CA ASP A 1058 -22.87 -30.52 -37.20
C ASP A 1058 -24.01 -30.76 -36.20
N ASP A 1059 -23.90 -31.81 -35.37
CA ASP A 1059 -24.90 -32.11 -34.33
C ASP A 1059 -24.77 -31.15 -33.12
N ASP A 1060 -23.56 -30.78 -32.73
CA ASP A 1060 -23.31 -29.77 -31.67
C ASP A 1060 -23.62 -28.34 -32.14
N ILE A 1061 -23.33 -28.00 -33.40
CA ILE A 1061 -23.75 -26.73 -34.02
C ILE A 1061 -25.28 -26.69 -34.11
N GLN A 1062 -25.95 -27.77 -34.54
CA GLN A 1062 -27.41 -27.83 -34.53
C GLN A 1062 -28.01 -27.75 -33.13
N LYS A 1063 -27.35 -28.31 -32.11
CA LYS A 1063 -27.78 -28.18 -30.70
C LYS A 1063 -27.59 -26.78 -30.17
N ALA A 1064 -26.46 -26.14 -30.50
CA ALA A 1064 -26.19 -24.75 -30.15
C ALA A 1064 -27.18 -23.80 -30.83
N PHE A 1065 -27.48 -24.00 -32.12
CA PHE A 1065 -28.50 -23.24 -32.83
C PHE A 1065 -29.90 -23.50 -32.27
N ARG A 1066 -30.26 -24.74 -31.91
CA ARG A 1066 -31.55 -25.02 -31.25
C ARG A 1066 -31.63 -24.35 -29.87
N ASN A 1067 -30.57 -24.38 -29.09
CA ASN A 1067 -30.53 -23.75 -27.77
C ASN A 1067 -30.56 -22.21 -27.87
N GLN A 1068 -29.86 -21.65 -28.85
CA GLN A 1068 -29.85 -20.21 -29.11
C GLN A 1068 -31.20 -19.75 -29.68
N ARG A 1069 -31.83 -20.55 -30.55
CA ARG A 1069 -33.19 -20.32 -31.04
C ARG A 1069 -34.21 -20.40 -29.92
N ASP A 1070 -34.15 -21.41 -29.05
CA ASP A 1070 -35.05 -21.54 -27.89
C ASP A 1070 -34.84 -20.41 -26.88
N HIS A 1071 -33.59 -19.96 -26.69
CA HIS A 1071 -33.30 -18.80 -25.86
C HIS A 1071 -33.87 -17.52 -26.49
N LEU A 1072 -33.67 -17.31 -27.80
CA LEU A 1072 -34.22 -16.16 -28.52
C LEU A 1072 -35.76 -16.21 -28.57
N GLU A 1073 -36.37 -17.37 -28.79
CA GLU A 1073 -37.82 -17.56 -28.75
C GLU A 1073 -38.40 -17.27 -27.36
N LYS A 1074 -37.74 -17.73 -26.28
CA LYS A 1074 -38.13 -17.38 -24.90
C LYS A 1074 -37.93 -15.89 -24.61
N THR A 1075 -36.87 -15.28 -25.15
CA THR A 1075 -36.59 -13.86 -24.95
C THR A 1075 -37.61 -13.01 -25.70
N VAL A 1076 -37.91 -13.36 -26.96
CA VAL A 1076 -38.95 -12.74 -27.79
C VAL A 1076 -40.33 -12.96 -27.19
N ALA A 1077 -40.64 -14.14 -26.64
CA ALA A 1077 -41.88 -14.37 -25.91
C ALA A 1077 -41.97 -13.47 -24.66
N SER A 1078 -40.89 -13.36 -23.88
CA SER A 1078 -40.83 -12.47 -22.71
C SER A 1078 -40.96 -10.98 -23.08
N LEU A 1079 -40.43 -10.61 -24.25
CA LEU A 1079 -40.50 -9.25 -24.77
C LEU A 1079 -41.88 -8.97 -25.36
N LYS A 1080 -42.53 -9.95 -26.00
CA LYS A 1080 -43.93 -9.84 -26.42
C LYS A 1080 -44.88 -9.72 -25.23
N THR A 1081 -44.67 -10.49 -24.16
CA THR A 1081 -45.47 -10.33 -22.93
C THR A 1081 -45.19 -9.01 -22.24
N ARG A 1082 -43.94 -8.52 -22.24
CA ARG A 1082 -43.61 -7.19 -21.72
C ARG A 1082 -44.17 -6.07 -22.58
N LEU A 1083 -44.17 -6.21 -23.90
CA LEU A 1083 -44.75 -5.25 -24.83
C LEU A 1083 -46.28 -5.23 -24.70
N ALA A 1084 -46.92 -6.38 -24.52
CA ALA A 1084 -48.35 -6.47 -24.26
C ALA A 1084 -48.71 -5.84 -22.90
N SER A 1085 -47.94 -6.13 -21.84
CA SER A 1085 -48.11 -5.49 -20.53
C SER A 1085 -47.87 -3.98 -20.59
N SER A 1086 -46.86 -3.54 -21.33
CA SER A 1086 -46.54 -2.12 -21.51
C SER A 1086 -47.62 -1.41 -22.34
N ALA A 1087 -48.17 -2.06 -23.36
CA ALA A 1087 -49.28 -1.54 -24.14
C ALA A 1087 -50.55 -1.42 -23.27
N GLU A 1088 -50.84 -2.41 -22.43
CA GLU A 1088 -51.98 -2.39 -21.51
C GLU A 1088 -51.81 -1.31 -20.41
N GLU A 1089 -50.58 -1.11 -19.93
CA GLU A 1089 -50.25 0.02 -19.04
C GLU A 1089 -50.38 1.36 -19.75
N HIS A 1090 -49.90 1.49 -20.98
CA HIS A 1090 -50.07 2.70 -21.79
C HIS A 1090 -51.54 2.99 -22.07
N GLU A 1091 -52.36 1.98 -22.34
CA GLU A 1091 -53.80 2.13 -22.52
C GLU A 1091 -54.48 2.56 -21.21
N LYS A 1092 -54.10 1.99 -20.07
CA LYS A 1092 -54.57 2.45 -18.74
C LYS A 1092 -54.16 3.88 -18.45
N VAL A 1093 -52.94 4.28 -18.79
CA VAL A 1093 -52.46 5.67 -18.64
C VAL A 1093 -53.20 6.60 -19.59
N TYR A 1094 -53.44 6.19 -20.84
CA TYR A 1094 -54.18 6.99 -21.82
C TYR A 1094 -55.64 7.17 -21.39
N VAL A 1095 -56.29 6.12 -20.90
CA VAL A 1095 -57.65 6.20 -20.34
C VAL A 1095 -57.69 7.06 -19.08
N LYS A 1096 -56.67 6.99 -18.22
CA LYS A 1096 -56.56 7.85 -17.04
C LYS A 1096 -56.38 9.32 -17.43
N MET A 1097 -55.50 9.61 -18.38
CA MET A 1097 -55.27 10.94 -18.91
C MET A 1097 -56.52 11.48 -19.63
N MET A 1098 -57.26 10.62 -20.34
CA MET A 1098 -58.54 10.97 -20.95
C MET A 1098 -59.59 11.33 -19.88
N LYS A 1099 -59.67 10.55 -18.78
CA LYS A 1099 -60.57 10.87 -17.65
C LYS A 1099 -60.17 12.18 -16.97
N GLU A 1100 -58.88 12.38 -16.73
CA GLU A 1100 -58.35 13.63 -16.15
C GLU A 1100 -58.61 14.83 -17.05
N ASN A 1101 -58.44 14.68 -18.37
CA ASN A 1101 -58.78 15.72 -19.34
C ASN A 1101 -60.28 16.02 -19.38
N VAL A 1102 -61.14 15.00 -19.26
CA VAL A 1102 -62.60 15.21 -19.14
C VAL A 1102 -62.93 15.95 -17.85
N THR A 1103 -62.34 15.58 -16.71
CA THR A 1103 -62.57 16.28 -15.44
C THR A 1103 -62.05 17.72 -15.48
N LEU A 1104 -60.89 17.96 -16.09
CA LEU A 1104 -60.34 19.31 -16.27
C LEU A 1104 -61.20 20.13 -17.22
N ILE A 1105 -61.75 19.54 -18.28
CA ILE A 1105 -62.71 20.24 -19.16
C ILE A 1105 -63.99 20.57 -18.40
N THR A 1106 -64.48 19.69 -17.52
CA THR A 1106 -65.65 20.00 -16.68
C THR A 1106 -65.35 21.11 -15.67
N GLU A 1107 -64.19 21.09 -15.03
CA GLU A 1107 -63.75 22.17 -14.12
C GLU A 1107 -63.54 23.48 -14.86
N ILE A 1108 -62.93 23.47 -16.03
CA ILE A 1108 -62.77 24.67 -16.87
C ILE A 1108 -64.14 25.22 -17.28
N ASN A 1109 -65.12 24.37 -17.56
CA ASN A 1109 -66.48 24.82 -17.91
C ASN A 1109 -67.25 25.35 -16.70
N GLU A 1110 -67.10 24.76 -15.51
CA GLU A 1110 -67.63 25.29 -14.25
C GLU A 1110 -66.98 26.64 -13.91
N LEU A 1111 -65.65 26.73 -14.01
CA LEU A 1111 -64.90 27.98 -13.83
C LEU A 1111 -65.31 29.03 -14.85
N ARG A 1112 -65.62 28.67 -16.10
CA ARG A 1112 -66.17 29.60 -17.11
C ARG A 1112 -67.57 30.08 -16.74
N LYS A 1113 -68.43 29.24 -16.16
CA LYS A 1113 -69.74 29.67 -15.63
C LYS A 1113 -69.57 30.61 -14.44
N GLU A 1114 -68.68 30.31 -13.50
CA GLU A 1114 -68.37 31.18 -12.37
C GLU A 1114 -67.79 32.52 -12.83
N LEU A 1115 -66.90 32.52 -13.83
CA LEU A 1115 -66.36 33.73 -14.44
C LEU A 1115 -67.46 34.55 -15.13
N TYR A 1116 -68.42 33.89 -15.77
CA TYR A 1116 -69.57 34.56 -16.36
C TYR A 1116 -70.44 35.20 -15.27
N LEU A 1117 -70.75 34.45 -14.20
CA LEU A 1117 -71.53 34.93 -13.06
C LEU A 1117 -70.85 36.13 -12.37
N MET A 1118 -69.55 36.04 -12.11
CA MET A 1118 -68.73 37.13 -11.57
C MET A 1118 -68.66 38.33 -12.50
N LYS A 1119 -68.54 38.13 -13.83
CA LYS A 1119 -68.64 39.23 -14.79
C LYS A 1119 -70.01 39.89 -14.77
N THR A 1120 -71.08 39.14 -14.54
CA THR A 1120 -72.44 39.69 -14.42
C THR A 1120 -72.57 40.51 -13.14
N GLN A 1121 -72.09 39.99 -12.01
CA GLN A 1121 -72.03 40.71 -10.73
C GLN A 1121 -71.17 41.99 -10.82
N ILE A 1122 -70.03 41.95 -11.50
CA ILE A 1122 -69.20 43.15 -11.73
C ILE A 1122 -69.94 44.19 -12.60
N LYS A 1123 -70.75 43.74 -13.57
CA LYS A 1123 -71.56 44.63 -14.39
C LYS A 1123 -72.66 45.31 -13.56
N ASP A 1124 -73.29 44.55 -12.66
CA ASP A 1124 -74.30 45.07 -11.72
C ASP A 1124 -73.69 46.02 -10.68
N TYR A 1125 -72.51 45.70 -10.13
CA TYR A 1125 -71.77 46.60 -9.24
C TYR A 1125 -71.30 47.88 -9.94
N LYS A 1126 -70.88 47.80 -11.21
CA LYS A 1126 -70.55 49.00 -12.01
C LYS A 1126 -71.81 49.84 -12.29
N ALA A 1127 -72.96 49.23 -12.56
CA ALA A 1127 -74.23 49.97 -12.71
C ALA A 1127 -74.64 50.68 -11.41
N GLN A 1128 -74.47 50.04 -10.25
CA GLN A 1128 -74.74 50.65 -8.94
C GLN A 1128 -73.76 51.80 -8.60
N LEU A 1129 -72.47 51.68 -8.92
CA LEU A 1129 -71.47 52.75 -8.74
C LEU A 1129 -71.70 53.97 -9.64
N THR A 1130 -72.32 53.78 -10.80
CA THR A 1130 -72.63 54.90 -11.73
C THR A 1130 -73.89 55.68 -11.29
N ILE A 1131 -74.78 55.05 -10.51
CA ILE A 1131 -75.99 55.68 -9.94
C ILE A 1131 -75.66 56.49 -8.67
N VAL A 1132 -74.64 56.09 -7.90
CA VAL A 1132 -74.21 56.81 -6.68
C VAL A 1132 -73.37 58.06 -6.98
N LYS A 1133 -72.68 58.13 -8.14
CA LYS A 1133 -71.87 59.31 -8.54
C LYS A 1133 -72.65 60.43 -9.26
N LYS A 1134 -73.97 60.32 -9.46
CA LYS A 1134 -74.81 61.33 -10.15
C LYS A 1134 -75.74 62.16 -9.24
N LYS A 1135 -75.64 62.04 -7.92
CA LYS A 1135 -76.40 62.88 -6.96
C LYS A 1135 -75.43 63.59 -6.01
N LYS A 1136 -75.14 64.87 -6.35
CA LYS A 1136 -74.60 65.99 -5.54
C LYS A 1136 -73.40 66.65 -6.23
N SER A 1137 -73.70 67.61 -7.10
CA SER A 1137 -72.77 68.62 -7.58
C SER A 1137 -73.42 70.00 -7.41
N HIS A 1138 -72.78 70.85 -6.58
CA HIS A 1138 -72.78 72.33 -6.54
C HIS A 1138 -72.58 72.82 -5.09
N PRO A 1139 -71.99 74.02 -4.86
CA PRO A 1139 -70.97 74.72 -5.65
C PRO A 1139 -69.93 75.50 -4.79
N ASN A 1140 -69.02 76.19 -5.49
CA ASN A 1140 -68.39 77.50 -5.17
C ASN A 1140 -67.06 77.62 -4.39
N SER A 1141 -66.19 78.43 -5.04
CA SER A 1141 -65.31 79.52 -4.53
C SER A 1141 -64.18 79.17 -3.54
N GLU A 1142 -62.98 79.73 -3.57
CA GLU A 1142 -62.33 80.81 -4.33
C GLU A 1142 -60.83 80.78 -3.96
N GLU A 1143 -60.00 81.23 -4.91
CA GLU A 1143 -58.77 82.04 -4.78
C GLU A 1143 -57.59 81.66 -3.85
N GLY A 1144 -56.37 81.81 -4.42
CA GLY A 1144 -55.16 82.12 -3.67
C GLY A 1144 -53.86 81.53 -4.26
N PRO A 1145 -53.08 82.27 -5.06
CA PRO A 1145 -51.94 81.76 -5.82
C PRO A 1145 -50.60 81.97 -5.10
N GLN A 1146 -49.55 81.22 -5.47
CA GLN A 1146 -48.22 81.74 -5.86
C GLN A 1146 -47.10 80.69 -5.79
N LYS A 1147 -46.29 80.72 -6.87
CA LYS A 1147 -44.82 80.61 -6.94
C LYS A 1147 -44.15 79.25 -6.69
N GLU A 1148 -43.41 78.87 -7.74
CA GLU A 1148 -42.14 78.13 -7.72
C GLU A 1148 -41.25 78.53 -6.52
N PRO A 1149 -40.38 77.62 -6.07
CA PRO A 1149 -39.05 77.67 -6.66
C PRO A 1149 -38.47 76.30 -7.05
N LYS A 1150 -37.71 76.32 -8.15
CA LYS A 1150 -36.55 75.47 -8.36
C LYS A 1150 -35.58 75.64 -7.18
N LEU A 1151 -35.01 74.55 -6.69
CA LEU A 1151 -33.57 74.28 -6.86
C LEU A 1151 -33.18 72.99 -6.16
N GLN A 1152 -32.35 72.25 -6.89
CA GLN A 1152 -31.37 71.30 -6.41
C GLN A 1152 -30.68 71.83 -5.14
N ASP A 1153 -30.46 70.98 -4.15
CA ASP A 1153 -29.09 70.48 -3.91
C ASP A 1153 -29.01 69.45 -2.75
N VAL A 1154 -28.14 68.47 -2.97
CA VAL A 1154 -27.47 67.54 -2.03
C VAL A 1154 -28.32 66.52 -1.24
N ARG A 1155 -28.82 65.48 -1.90
CA ARG A 1155 -28.21 64.13 -2.00
C ARG A 1155 -29.08 63.20 -2.85
#